data_AF-A0A1G7CSG1-F1
#
_entry.id   AF-A0A1G7CSG1-F1
#
_cell.length_a   1.000
_cell.length_b   1.000
_cell.length_c   1.000
_cell.angle_alpha   90.00
_cell.angle_beta   90.00
_cell.angle_gamma   90.00
#
_symmetry.space_group_name_H-M   'P 1'
#
loop_
_entity.id
_entity.type
_entity.pdbx_description
1 polymer ?
#
loop_
_entity_poly.entity_id
_entity_poly.type
_entity_poly.pdbx_seq_one_letter_code
_entity_poly.pdbx_strand_id
1 'polypeptide(L)'
;MLRIEQLTAHYGAAQALFGLDLELTAGETVALVGANGAGKSTLLKCLLGLLHPSGGRILLDGEDIGRLSPARRVWRGLVLSPEGREVFARLTVLENLRLGALPLKLSRTELQRQLQQVFDRFPRLAERREQRAGTLSGGEQQMLAMGRALMARPRLLLLDEPSLGLAPRITDEIFAIIHQLSRAGTSILLVEQNAARALSASDRAYLLAGGRVVQEGESRHLLNDPALRAAFLGAASDADPAASRLGAAGLTNIRLEKPAMHTQNFMPTFKDAAELASHQLAGLQWTLRHVWEGSPFYRARLEQAGIRPDDIHSLADLPRLPFTTAEDLRDGYPFPLRAVPFEQIVRIHASSGTTGKRKVLAYTQKDIDDWSHFFARCYQMAGVTPLDRVQIAVGYGVWTAGVGFQLGCEKLGALAVPVGPGNIDLQIQFLLDFQSTVFCSTASMALLMAEEIHKRGVADKIAVRKIIYGSERSSRSMRQKISELFGGAELFDITGLTELYGPGTGIECQAHDCIHYWGDYYLLEIVDPVSLQPLPDGEWGEMVVTSLCKEAAPLIRYRTRDITRILPGLCPCGNPLPRHSRIKGRSDDTIKFRGVNIYPSSIDGILSQVPGLGSEYQIHLTRDSAGRDHMLLRVERAQGVGSQRDAELCHECGHQIKKQLLVSADLELVAYASLPRSERKSQRVFDNRIQDEIV
;
A
#
# COMPACT_ATOMS: atom_id res chain seq x y z
N MET A 1 -26.28 -34.10 25.78
CA MET A 1 -26.99 -33.90 24.51
C MET A 1 -26.10 -34.31 23.34
N LEU A 2 -24.95 -33.66 23.13
CA LEU A 2 -23.90 -34.14 22.24
C LEU A 2 -22.74 -34.67 23.09
N ARG A 3 -22.20 -35.84 22.74
CA ARG A 3 -20.98 -36.38 23.34
C ARG A 3 -20.08 -36.96 22.25
N ILE A 4 -18.83 -36.54 22.25
CA ILE A 4 -17.79 -36.97 21.32
C ILE A 4 -16.77 -37.75 22.13
N GLU A 5 -16.43 -38.95 21.66
CA GLU A 5 -15.51 -39.86 22.37
C GLU A 5 -14.36 -40.26 21.45
N GLN A 6 -13.13 -39.89 21.83
CA GLN A 6 -11.88 -40.29 21.18
C GLN A 6 -11.88 -40.08 19.66
N LEU A 7 -12.46 -38.97 19.19
CA LEU A 7 -12.67 -38.73 17.77
C LEU A 7 -11.36 -38.48 17.03
N THR A 8 -11.13 -39.23 15.96
CA THR A 8 -10.02 -39.01 15.03
C THR A 8 -10.54 -38.79 13.62
N ALA A 9 -9.81 -38.00 12.83
CA ALA A 9 -10.16 -37.73 11.43
C ALA A 9 -8.90 -37.47 10.61
N HIS A 10 -8.92 -37.89 9.34
CA HIS A 10 -7.81 -37.76 8.40
C HIS A 10 -8.26 -37.19 7.05
N TYR A 11 -7.37 -36.48 6.38
CA TYR A 11 -7.45 -36.16 4.96
C TYR A 11 -6.33 -36.89 4.22
N GLY A 12 -6.64 -38.03 3.61
CA GLY A 12 -5.62 -38.92 3.07
C GLY A 12 -4.66 -39.39 4.17
N ALA A 13 -3.37 -39.15 4.00
CA ALA A 13 -2.34 -39.50 4.99
C ALA A 13 -2.23 -38.50 6.16
N ALA A 14 -2.82 -37.31 6.06
CA ALA A 14 -2.69 -36.28 7.08
C ALA A 14 -3.78 -36.41 8.16
N GLN A 15 -3.39 -36.62 9.41
CA GLN A 15 -4.32 -36.61 10.54
C GLN A 15 -4.66 -35.18 10.97
N ALA A 16 -5.95 -34.90 11.13
CA ALA A 16 -6.47 -33.58 11.48
C ALA A 16 -7.12 -33.52 12.88
N LEU A 17 -7.59 -34.66 13.41
CA LEU A 17 -8.09 -34.78 14.80
C LEU A 17 -7.43 -35.99 15.47
N PHE A 18 -7.02 -35.83 16.72
CA PHE A 18 -6.17 -36.79 17.44
C PHE A 18 -6.79 -37.26 18.76
N GLY A 19 -7.96 -37.89 18.71
CA GLY A 19 -8.60 -38.48 19.89
C GLY A 19 -9.29 -37.41 20.73
N LEU A 20 -10.21 -36.66 20.12
CA LEU A 20 -10.91 -35.55 20.74
C LEU A 20 -12.13 -36.03 21.55
N ASP A 21 -12.23 -35.58 22.79
CA ASP A 21 -13.42 -35.70 23.64
C ASP A 21 -14.09 -34.34 23.80
N LEU A 22 -15.42 -34.29 23.73
CA LEU A 22 -16.21 -33.07 23.94
C LEU A 22 -17.62 -33.43 24.35
N GLU A 23 -18.15 -32.75 25.36
CA GLU A 23 -19.53 -32.89 25.81
C GLU A 23 -20.27 -31.55 25.82
N LEU A 24 -21.54 -31.61 25.41
CA LEU A 24 -22.48 -30.49 25.41
C LEU A 24 -23.84 -30.99 25.93
N THR A 25 -24.35 -30.34 26.97
CA THR A 25 -25.64 -30.64 27.62
C THR A 25 -26.79 -29.85 27.00
N ALA A 26 -28.04 -30.29 27.22
CA ALA A 26 -29.19 -29.65 26.58
C ALA A 26 -29.38 -28.22 27.11
N GLY A 27 -29.53 -27.24 26.21
CA GLY A 27 -29.67 -25.82 26.55
C GLY A 27 -28.36 -25.09 26.84
N GLU A 28 -27.22 -25.80 26.83
CA GLU A 28 -25.90 -25.22 27.06
C GLU A 28 -25.35 -24.59 25.77
N THR A 29 -24.66 -23.46 25.93
CA THR A 29 -23.82 -22.88 24.88
C THR A 29 -22.37 -23.19 25.17
N VAL A 30 -21.75 -24.00 24.32
CA VAL A 30 -20.33 -24.36 24.42
C VAL A 30 -19.55 -23.67 23.32
N ALA A 31 -18.47 -22.98 23.67
CA ALA A 31 -17.54 -22.42 22.69
C ALA A 31 -16.43 -23.43 22.35
N LEU A 32 -16.08 -23.51 21.06
CA LEU A 32 -14.88 -24.19 20.58
C LEU A 32 -13.93 -23.13 20.01
N VAL A 33 -12.86 -22.85 20.73
CA VAL A 33 -11.92 -21.77 20.42
C VAL A 33 -10.59 -22.36 19.95
N GLY A 34 -10.02 -21.82 18.88
CA GLY A 34 -8.73 -22.27 18.39
C GLY A 34 -8.27 -21.51 17.15
N ALA A 35 -6.95 -21.50 16.91
CA ALA A 35 -6.35 -20.85 15.75
C ALA A 35 -6.78 -21.51 14.42
N ASN A 36 -6.43 -20.86 13.30
CA ASN A 36 -6.62 -21.46 11.97
C ASN A 36 -5.77 -22.72 11.85
N GLY A 37 -6.37 -23.78 11.30
CA GLY A 37 -5.74 -25.11 11.23
C GLY A 37 -5.83 -25.94 12.52
N ALA A 38 -6.43 -25.44 13.60
CA ALA A 38 -6.54 -26.20 14.86
C ALA A 38 -7.43 -27.46 14.78
N GLY A 39 -8.26 -27.60 13.73
CA GLY A 39 -9.17 -28.74 13.54
C GLY A 39 -10.66 -28.43 13.72
N LYS A 40 -11.04 -27.17 13.96
CA LYS A 40 -12.42 -26.74 14.23
C LYS A 40 -13.39 -27.13 13.10
N SER A 41 -13.11 -26.71 11.87
CA SER A 41 -13.94 -27.03 10.71
C SER A 41 -13.93 -28.53 10.40
N THR A 42 -12.84 -29.25 10.71
CA THR A 42 -12.77 -30.71 10.59
C THR A 42 -13.74 -31.39 11.56
N LEU A 43 -13.81 -30.91 12.81
CA LEU A 43 -14.77 -31.39 13.81
C LEU A 43 -16.21 -31.16 13.34
N LEU A 44 -16.53 -29.95 12.86
CA LEU A 44 -17.86 -29.64 12.33
C LEU A 44 -18.24 -30.53 11.14
N LYS A 45 -17.31 -30.78 10.21
CA LYS A 45 -17.54 -31.71 9.09
C LYS A 45 -17.81 -33.13 9.57
N CYS A 46 -17.14 -33.59 10.63
CA CYS A 46 -17.41 -34.90 11.25
C CYS A 46 -18.79 -34.95 11.92
N LEU A 47 -19.15 -33.89 12.65
CA LEU A 47 -20.46 -33.75 13.29
C LEU A 47 -21.59 -33.75 12.25
N LEU A 48 -21.38 -33.17 11.07
CA LEU A 48 -22.38 -33.14 10.01
C LEU A 48 -22.37 -34.35 9.09
N GLY A 49 -21.41 -35.27 9.25
CA GLY A 49 -21.26 -36.43 8.36
C GLY A 49 -20.75 -36.08 6.96
N LEU A 50 -20.12 -34.91 6.80
CA LEU A 50 -19.42 -34.50 5.58
C LEU A 50 -18.00 -35.08 5.51
N LEU A 51 -17.43 -35.41 6.67
CA LEU A 51 -16.19 -36.15 6.81
C LEU A 51 -16.45 -37.36 7.71
N HIS A 52 -16.03 -38.55 7.29
CA HIS A 52 -16.17 -39.75 8.12
C HIS A 52 -15.01 -39.80 9.13
N PRO A 53 -15.28 -39.95 10.43
CA PRO A 53 -14.24 -40.15 11.42
C PRO A 53 -13.44 -41.42 11.12
N SER A 54 -12.12 -41.38 11.31
CA SER A 54 -11.25 -42.55 11.22
C SER A 54 -11.30 -43.42 12.49
N GLY A 55 -11.89 -42.89 13.57
CA GLY A 55 -12.03 -43.56 14.86
C GLY A 55 -12.79 -42.69 15.86
N GLY A 56 -13.17 -43.29 16.99
CA GLY A 56 -14.04 -42.64 17.99
C GLY A 56 -15.53 -42.72 17.64
N ARG A 57 -16.37 -42.05 18.44
CA ARG A 57 -17.83 -42.03 18.29
C ARG A 57 -18.38 -40.61 18.45
N ILE A 58 -19.51 -40.36 17.80
CA ILE A 58 -20.28 -39.12 17.94
C ILE A 58 -21.68 -39.52 18.39
N LEU A 59 -22.04 -39.22 19.63
CA LEU A 59 -23.33 -39.55 20.22
C LEU A 59 -24.21 -38.30 20.27
N LEU A 60 -25.44 -38.40 19.76
CA LEU A 60 -26.49 -37.39 19.89
C LEU A 60 -27.66 -38.01 20.64
N ASP A 61 -27.98 -37.46 21.82
CA ASP A 61 -28.94 -38.02 22.79
C ASP A 61 -28.66 -39.49 23.14
N GLY A 62 -27.39 -39.86 23.23
CA GLY A 62 -26.95 -41.22 23.54
C GLY A 62 -26.89 -42.18 22.36
N GLU A 63 -27.38 -41.79 21.18
CA GLU A 63 -27.31 -42.61 19.97
C GLU A 63 -26.12 -42.24 19.09
N ASP A 64 -25.37 -43.24 18.61
CA ASP A 64 -24.25 -43.01 17.69
C ASP A 64 -24.74 -42.56 16.31
N ILE A 65 -24.36 -41.34 15.94
CA ILE A 65 -24.71 -40.73 14.67
C ILE A 65 -23.59 -40.80 13.63
N GLY A 66 -22.44 -41.39 13.95
CA GLY A 66 -21.23 -41.40 13.11
C GLY A 66 -21.43 -41.92 11.69
N ARG A 67 -22.38 -42.84 11.48
CA ARG A 67 -22.73 -43.41 10.17
C ARG A 67 -23.97 -42.79 9.51
N LEU A 68 -24.65 -41.86 10.19
CA LEU A 68 -25.82 -41.20 9.62
C LEU A 68 -25.41 -40.17 8.56
N SER A 69 -26.18 -40.12 7.48
CA SER A 69 -26.01 -39.10 6.43
C SER A 69 -26.27 -37.69 6.96
N PRO A 70 -25.70 -36.64 6.33
CA PRO A 70 -25.94 -35.26 6.73
C PRO A 70 -27.43 -34.92 6.85
N ALA A 71 -28.25 -35.39 5.90
CA ALA A 71 -29.69 -35.23 5.96
C ALA A 71 -30.26 -35.84 7.25
N ARG A 72 -29.99 -37.12 7.56
CA ARG A 72 -30.53 -37.76 8.78
C ARG A 72 -30.11 -37.04 10.08
N ARG A 73 -28.94 -36.41 10.11
CA ARG A 73 -28.47 -35.61 11.25
C ARG A 73 -29.25 -34.30 11.40
N VAL A 74 -29.50 -33.60 10.30
CA VAL A 74 -30.37 -32.40 10.27
C VAL A 74 -31.80 -32.74 10.72
N TRP A 75 -32.36 -33.86 10.29
CA TRP A 75 -33.68 -34.32 10.72
C TRP A 75 -33.77 -34.65 12.22
N ARG A 76 -32.63 -34.96 12.85
CA ARG A 76 -32.50 -35.14 14.30
C ARG A 76 -32.27 -33.83 15.05
N GLY A 77 -32.21 -32.70 14.34
CA GLY A 77 -32.07 -31.37 14.91
C GLY A 77 -30.63 -30.87 15.06
N LEU A 78 -29.65 -31.54 14.44
CA LEU A 78 -28.25 -31.06 14.37
C LEU A 78 -28.06 -30.22 13.10
N VAL A 79 -27.93 -28.90 13.24
CA VAL A 79 -27.95 -27.97 12.10
C VAL A 79 -26.75 -27.03 12.14
N LEU A 80 -26.12 -26.79 10.98
CA LEU A 80 -25.00 -25.86 10.83
C LEU A 80 -25.44 -24.53 10.22
N SER A 81 -24.92 -23.43 10.77
CA SER A 81 -24.72 -22.17 10.06
C SER A 81 -23.22 -22.06 9.69
N PRO A 82 -22.85 -22.18 8.40
CA PRO A 82 -21.46 -22.35 7.97
C PRO A 82 -20.66 -21.04 7.95
N GLU A 83 -19.32 -21.17 7.97
CA GLU A 83 -18.39 -20.11 7.64
C GLU A 83 -18.60 -19.66 6.18
N GLY A 84 -18.40 -18.37 5.88
CA GLY A 84 -18.57 -17.85 4.52
C GLY A 84 -20.04 -17.74 4.07
N ARG A 85 -21.00 -17.93 4.98
CA ARG A 85 -22.47 -17.75 4.85
C ARG A 85 -23.17 -18.77 3.95
N GLU A 86 -22.51 -19.20 2.87
CA GLU A 86 -23.01 -20.16 1.87
C GLU A 86 -24.47 -19.90 1.47
N VAL A 87 -24.81 -18.65 1.14
CA VAL A 87 -26.15 -18.28 0.68
C VAL A 87 -26.35 -18.68 -0.78
N PHE A 88 -27.56 -19.13 -1.13
CA PHE A 88 -27.91 -19.39 -2.54
C PHE A 88 -28.14 -18.06 -3.25
N ALA A 89 -27.06 -17.47 -3.78
CA ALA A 89 -27.01 -16.08 -4.23
C ALA A 89 -28.08 -15.69 -5.27
N ARG A 90 -28.51 -16.63 -6.11
CA ARG A 90 -29.52 -16.41 -7.16
C ARG A 90 -30.96 -16.46 -6.64
N LEU A 91 -31.18 -17.06 -5.47
CA LEU A 91 -32.48 -17.14 -4.82
C LEU A 91 -32.72 -15.89 -3.97
N THR A 92 -33.98 -15.55 -3.77
CA THR A 92 -34.41 -14.50 -2.85
C THR A 92 -34.15 -14.88 -1.40
N VAL A 93 -34.22 -13.89 -0.48
CA VAL A 93 -34.19 -14.11 0.97
C VAL A 93 -35.25 -15.13 1.39
N LEU A 94 -36.49 -14.95 0.94
CA LEU A 94 -37.60 -15.84 1.27
C LEU A 94 -37.36 -17.27 0.77
N GLU A 95 -36.85 -17.44 -0.46
CA GLU A 95 -36.52 -18.75 -1.02
C GLU A 95 -35.39 -19.43 -0.25
N ASN A 96 -34.34 -18.69 0.12
CA ASN A 96 -33.25 -19.20 0.96
C ASN A 96 -33.77 -19.73 2.31
N LEU A 97 -34.65 -18.98 2.98
CA LEU A 97 -35.26 -19.42 4.24
C LEU A 97 -36.13 -20.66 4.07
N ARG A 98 -36.94 -20.73 3.00
CA ARG A 98 -37.77 -21.91 2.70
C ARG A 98 -36.95 -23.19 2.53
N LEU A 99 -35.76 -23.12 1.92
CA LEU A 99 -34.86 -24.27 1.80
C LEU A 99 -34.47 -24.86 3.16
N GLY A 100 -34.29 -24.01 4.18
CA GLY A 100 -33.97 -24.46 5.54
C GLY A 100 -35.10 -25.25 6.22
N ALA A 101 -36.37 -25.07 5.79
CA ALA A 101 -37.51 -25.75 6.35
C ALA A 101 -37.82 -27.12 5.70
N LEU A 102 -37.16 -27.46 4.58
CA LEU A 102 -37.39 -28.70 3.84
C LEU A 102 -37.33 -29.97 4.71
N PRO A 103 -36.42 -30.11 5.69
CA PRO A 103 -36.35 -31.30 6.54
C PRO A 103 -37.61 -31.54 7.39
N LEU A 104 -38.42 -30.50 7.66
CA LEU A 104 -39.54 -30.60 8.60
C LEU A 104 -40.88 -30.94 7.92
N LYS A 105 -40.96 -30.90 6.58
CA LYS A 105 -42.20 -31.13 5.81
C LYS A 105 -43.42 -30.35 6.38
N LEU A 106 -43.21 -29.09 6.74
CA LEU A 106 -44.22 -28.25 7.39
C LEU A 106 -45.44 -28.00 6.49
N SER A 107 -46.63 -27.94 7.09
CA SER A 107 -47.81 -27.38 6.43
C SER A 107 -47.60 -25.90 6.08
N ARG A 108 -48.43 -25.34 5.19
CA ARG A 108 -48.33 -23.92 4.79
C ARG A 108 -48.42 -22.97 6.00
N THR A 109 -49.35 -23.24 6.92
CA THR A 109 -49.55 -22.44 8.14
C THR A 109 -48.33 -22.52 9.06
N GLU A 110 -47.76 -23.71 9.25
CA GLU A 110 -46.57 -23.88 10.08
C GLU A 110 -45.32 -23.25 9.47
N LEU A 111 -45.16 -23.34 8.15
CA LEU A 111 -44.07 -22.69 7.42
C LEU A 111 -44.15 -21.17 7.56
N GLN A 112 -45.36 -20.60 7.45
CA GLN A 112 -45.56 -19.16 7.62
C GLN A 112 -45.27 -18.72 9.05
N ARG A 113 -45.70 -19.49 10.05
CA ARG A 113 -45.34 -19.24 11.46
C ARG A 113 -43.82 -19.29 11.67
N GLN A 114 -43.13 -20.26 11.07
CA GLN A 114 -41.68 -20.40 11.20
C GLN A 114 -40.94 -19.22 10.53
N LEU A 115 -41.38 -18.80 9.34
CA LEU A 115 -40.84 -17.63 8.64
C LEU A 115 -41.02 -16.36 9.48
N GLN A 116 -42.20 -16.16 10.07
CA GLN A 116 -42.45 -15.01 10.92
C GLN A 116 -41.50 -14.98 12.12
N GLN A 117 -41.28 -16.13 12.78
CA GLN A 117 -40.32 -16.22 13.89
C GLN A 117 -38.88 -15.87 13.48
N VAL A 118 -38.47 -16.18 12.25
CA VAL A 118 -37.16 -15.78 11.73
C VAL A 118 -37.15 -14.28 11.41
N PHE A 119 -38.20 -13.74 10.80
CA PHE A 119 -38.30 -12.31 10.51
C PHE A 119 -38.35 -11.43 11.77
N ASP A 120 -39.01 -11.89 12.83
CA ASP A 120 -39.05 -11.18 14.11
C ASP A 120 -37.65 -11.11 14.74
N ARG A 121 -36.83 -12.15 14.53
CA ARG A 121 -35.42 -12.19 15.00
C ARG A 121 -34.47 -11.40 14.11
N PHE A 122 -34.72 -11.38 12.81
CA PHE A 122 -33.92 -10.66 11.82
C PHE A 122 -34.80 -9.70 10.99
N PRO A 123 -35.20 -8.54 11.54
CA PRO A 123 -36.09 -7.60 10.84
C PRO A 123 -35.58 -7.17 9.46
N ARG A 124 -34.26 -7.07 9.31
CA ARG A 124 -33.60 -6.78 8.03
C ARG A 124 -33.91 -7.79 6.93
N LEU A 125 -34.12 -9.06 7.27
CA LEU A 125 -34.53 -10.07 6.29
C LEU A 125 -36.00 -9.90 5.89
N ALA A 126 -36.85 -9.41 6.78
CA ALA A 126 -38.26 -9.14 6.51
C ALA A 126 -38.42 -8.01 5.50
N GLU A 127 -37.69 -6.91 5.71
CA GLU A 127 -37.61 -5.75 4.81
C GLU A 127 -37.18 -6.15 3.39
N ARG A 128 -36.38 -7.23 3.27
CA ARG A 128 -35.71 -7.64 2.04
C ARG A 128 -36.15 -9.01 1.54
N ARG A 129 -37.33 -9.46 1.94
CA ARG A 129 -37.82 -10.83 1.68
C ARG A 129 -37.76 -11.24 0.19
N GLU A 130 -37.93 -10.28 -0.73
CA GLU A 130 -37.95 -10.51 -2.18
C GLU A 130 -36.61 -10.20 -2.86
N GLN A 131 -35.63 -9.66 -2.12
CA GLN A 131 -34.32 -9.34 -2.64
C GLN A 131 -33.49 -10.61 -2.86
N ARG A 132 -32.70 -10.66 -3.94
CA ARG A 132 -31.74 -11.74 -4.19
C ARG A 132 -30.64 -11.76 -3.14
N ALA A 133 -30.36 -12.94 -2.58
CA ALA A 133 -29.41 -13.11 -1.48
C ALA A 133 -27.99 -12.64 -1.83
N GLY A 134 -27.57 -12.78 -3.09
CA GLY A 134 -26.22 -12.37 -3.53
C GLY A 134 -25.97 -10.85 -3.52
N THR A 135 -27.02 -10.03 -3.45
CA THR A 135 -26.88 -8.56 -3.42
C THR A 135 -26.99 -7.99 -2.00
N LEU A 136 -27.17 -8.85 -0.99
CA LEU A 136 -27.14 -8.46 0.41
C LEU A 136 -25.70 -8.12 0.84
N SER A 137 -25.54 -7.22 1.80
CA SER A 137 -24.24 -6.98 2.44
C SER A 137 -23.78 -8.22 3.21
N GLY A 138 -22.49 -8.28 3.57
CA GLY A 138 -21.95 -9.45 4.26
C GLY A 138 -22.61 -9.77 5.60
N GLY A 139 -23.02 -8.74 6.35
CA GLY A 139 -23.77 -8.93 7.60
C GLY A 139 -25.17 -9.51 7.38
N GLU A 140 -25.87 -9.02 6.36
CA GLU A 140 -27.21 -9.49 6.03
C GLU A 140 -27.19 -10.91 5.43
N GLN A 141 -26.14 -11.24 4.67
CA GLN A 141 -25.92 -12.62 4.24
C GLN A 141 -25.69 -13.55 5.44
N GLN A 142 -24.99 -13.09 6.48
CA GLN A 142 -24.81 -13.88 7.70
C GLN A 142 -26.13 -14.07 8.45
N MET A 143 -26.92 -13.00 8.60
CA MET A 143 -28.27 -13.09 9.17
C MET A 143 -29.13 -14.09 8.39
N LEU A 144 -29.05 -14.08 7.06
CA LEU A 144 -29.76 -15.04 6.21
C LEU A 144 -29.28 -16.48 6.41
N ALA A 145 -27.97 -16.70 6.54
CA ALA A 145 -27.40 -18.02 6.81
C ALA A 145 -27.87 -18.58 8.17
N MET A 146 -27.87 -17.76 9.22
CA MET A 146 -28.41 -18.12 10.53
C MET A 146 -29.92 -18.33 10.50
N GLY A 147 -30.66 -17.42 9.85
CA GLY A 147 -32.10 -17.53 9.66
C GLY A 147 -32.49 -18.83 8.96
N ARG A 148 -31.76 -19.22 7.90
CA ARG A 148 -31.97 -20.48 7.20
C ARG A 148 -31.72 -21.70 8.09
N ALA A 149 -30.68 -21.68 8.92
CA ALA A 149 -30.44 -22.76 9.89
C ALA A 149 -31.61 -22.87 10.91
N LEU A 150 -32.12 -21.74 11.39
CA LEU A 150 -33.23 -21.70 12.36
C LEU A 150 -34.57 -22.18 11.78
N MET A 151 -34.74 -22.14 10.46
CA MET A 151 -35.93 -22.70 9.81
C MET A 151 -36.06 -24.22 10.02
N ALA A 152 -34.96 -24.92 10.31
CA ALA A 152 -34.94 -26.37 10.58
C ALA A 152 -35.30 -26.74 12.04
N ARG A 153 -35.65 -25.77 12.91
CA ARG A 153 -35.90 -25.96 14.35
C ARG A 153 -34.79 -26.75 15.03
N PRO A 154 -33.54 -26.23 15.02
CA PRO A 154 -32.40 -26.95 15.58
C PRO A 154 -32.61 -27.24 17.07
N ARG A 155 -32.29 -28.47 17.45
CA ARG A 155 -32.10 -28.83 18.87
C ARG A 155 -30.66 -28.49 19.28
N LEU A 156 -29.71 -28.77 18.38
CA LEU A 156 -28.31 -28.37 18.47
C LEU A 156 -27.95 -27.53 17.24
N LEU A 157 -27.64 -26.25 17.47
CA LEU A 157 -27.17 -25.32 16.45
C LEU A 157 -25.64 -25.23 16.50
N LEU A 158 -24.98 -25.56 15.39
CA LEU A 158 -23.56 -25.35 15.19
C LEU A 158 -23.39 -24.00 14.47
N LEU A 159 -22.57 -23.11 15.03
CA LEU A 159 -22.25 -21.82 14.42
C LEU A 159 -20.75 -21.81 14.09
N ASP A 160 -20.42 -21.67 12.81
CA ASP A 160 -19.05 -21.68 12.32
C ASP A 160 -18.60 -20.27 11.97
N GLU A 161 -17.80 -19.70 12.87
CA GLU A 161 -17.19 -18.37 12.78
C GLU A 161 -18.18 -17.28 12.34
N PRO A 162 -19.34 -17.15 13.02
CA PRO A 162 -20.42 -16.28 12.57
C PRO A 162 -20.06 -14.79 12.55
N SER A 163 -18.98 -14.38 13.20
CA SER A 163 -18.50 -12.99 13.20
C SER A 163 -17.42 -12.66 12.16
N LEU A 164 -16.86 -13.65 11.47
CA LEU A 164 -15.68 -13.45 10.62
C LEU A 164 -15.97 -12.48 9.47
N GLY A 165 -15.10 -11.47 9.33
CA GLY A 165 -15.17 -10.48 8.23
C GLY A 165 -16.38 -9.53 8.30
N LEU A 166 -17.02 -9.39 9.46
CA LEU A 166 -18.14 -8.48 9.69
C LEU A 166 -17.71 -7.21 10.43
N ALA A 167 -18.41 -6.10 10.16
CA ALA A 167 -18.22 -4.87 10.93
C ALA A 167 -18.57 -5.07 12.41
N PRO A 168 -17.94 -4.34 13.36
CA PRO A 168 -18.15 -4.54 14.80
C PRO A 168 -19.61 -4.50 15.24
N ARG A 169 -20.37 -3.51 14.74
CA ARG A 169 -21.79 -3.35 15.05
C ARG A 169 -22.65 -4.55 14.65
N ILE A 170 -22.38 -5.12 13.47
CA ILE A 170 -23.09 -6.32 12.99
C ILE A 170 -22.71 -7.52 13.85
N THR A 171 -21.44 -7.62 14.23
CA THR A 171 -21.01 -8.70 15.10
C THR A 171 -21.72 -8.66 16.45
N ASP A 172 -21.83 -7.49 17.07
CA ASP A 172 -22.52 -7.32 18.35
C ASP A 172 -24.01 -7.72 18.24
N GLU A 173 -24.65 -7.40 17.11
CA GLU A 173 -26.02 -7.82 16.79
C GLU A 173 -26.14 -9.35 16.67
N ILE A 174 -25.21 -10.00 15.97
CA ILE A 174 -25.16 -11.47 15.84
C ILE A 174 -25.00 -12.14 17.22
N PHE A 175 -24.09 -11.65 18.05
CA PHE A 175 -23.90 -12.19 19.41
C PHE A 175 -25.11 -11.97 20.31
N ALA A 176 -25.80 -10.83 20.20
CA ALA A 176 -27.06 -10.61 20.90
C ALA A 176 -28.12 -11.66 20.52
N ILE A 177 -28.19 -12.04 19.24
CA ILE A 177 -29.10 -13.09 18.76
C ILE A 177 -28.70 -14.47 19.28
N ILE A 178 -27.39 -14.78 19.33
CA ILE A 178 -26.88 -16.03 19.93
C ILE A 178 -27.33 -16.13 21.40
N HIS A 179 -27.17 -15.06 22.17
CA HIS A 179 -27.65 -15.00 23.55
C HIS A 179 -29.17 -15.19 23.67
N GLN A 180 -29.95 -14.60 22.77
CA GLN A 180 -31.41 -14.79 22.75
C GLN A 180 -31.80 -16.24 22.43
N LEU A 181 -31.07 -16.91 21.53
CA LEU A 181 -31.30 -18.32 21.19
C LEU A 181 -30.96 -19.25 22.36
N SER A 182 -29.83 -19.00 23.02
CA SER A 182 -29.40 -19.70 24.24
C SER A 182 -30.45 -19.55 25.35
N ARG A 183 -30.91 -18.31 25.65
CA ARG A 183 -31.97 -18.06 26.65
C ARG A 183 -33.30 -18.72 26.31
N ALA A 184 -33.58 -18.95 25.03
CA ALA A 184 -34.76 -19.69 24.57
C ALA A 184 -34.60 -21.22 24.68
N GLY A 185 -33.48 -21.72 25.23
CA GLY A 185 -33.21 -23.14 25.44
C GLY A 185 -32.60 -23.87 24.23
N THR A 186 -32.11 -23.15 23.22
CA THR A 186 -31.39 -23.77 22.09
C THR A 186 -30.00 -24.16 22.55
N SER A 187 -29.59 -25.41 22.30
CA SER A 187 -28.22 -25.85 22.58
C SER A 187 -27.31 -25.38 21.44
N ILE A 188 -26.16 -24.78 21.75
CA ILE A 188 -25.31 -24.12 20.75
C ILE A 188 -23.85 -24.58 20.90
N LEU A 189 -23.25 -25.04 19.80
CA LEU A 189 -21.79 -25.15 19.69
C LEU A 189 -21.28 -23.97 18.85
N LEU A 190 -20.64 -23.01 19.51
CA LEU A 190 -20.11 -21.79 18.90
C LEU A 190 -18.64 -21.97 18.57
N VAL A 191 -18.31 -22.11 17.28
CA VAL A 191 -16.94 -22.12 16.79
C VAL A 191 -16.55 -20.69 16.44
N GLU A 192 -15.49 -20.18 17.07
CA GLU A 192 -15.06 -18.80 16.90
C GLU A 192 -13.54 -18.66 17.00
N GLN A 193 -12.98 -17.72 16.23
CA GLN A 193 -11.56 -17.34 16.35
C GLN A 193 -11.35 -16.33 17.48
N ASN A 194 -12.35 -15.46 17.72
CA ASN A 194 -12.27 -14.45 18.76
C ASN A 194 -12.65 -15.05 20.12
N ALA A 195 -11.63 -15.48 20.87
CA ALA A 195 -11.79 -16.11 22.17
C ALA A 195 -12.60 -15.25 23.17
N ALA A 196 -12.34 -13.95 23.27
CA ALA A 196 -13.08 -13.09 24.21
C ALA A 196 -14.58 -13.11 23.93
N ARG A 197 -14.96 -12.93 22.66
CA ARG A 197 -16.37 -12.88 22.27
C ARG A 197 -17.04 -14.24 22.44
N ALA A 198 -16.37 -15.31 22.01
CA ALA A 198 -16.84 -16.67 22.19
C ALA A 198 -17.06 -17.03 23.67
N LEU A 199 -16.10 -16.71 24.53
CA LEU A 199 -16.18 -16.96 25.98
C LEU A 199 -17.23 -16.09 26.66
N SER A 200 -17.41 -14.84 26.22
CA SER A 200 -18.48 -13.98 26.75
C SER A 200 -19.88 -14.48 26.38
N ALA A 201 -19.99 -15.30 25.34
CA ALA A 201 -21.24 -15.79 24.78
C ALA A 201 -21.55 -17.25 25.09
N SER A 202 -20.75 -17.91 25.92
CA SER A 202 -20.86 -19.35 26.23
C SER A 202 -20.80 -19.62 27.73
N ASP A 203 -21.33 -20.78 28.13
CA ASP A 203 -21.30 -21.29 29.50
C ASP A 203 -19.96 -22.00 29.78
N ARG A 204 -19.52 -22.82 28.83
CA ARG A 204 -18.26 -23.59 28.85
C ARG A 204 -17.52 -23.46 27.52
N ALA A 205 -16.22 -23.72 27.55
CA ALA A 205 -15.42 -23.71 26.34
C ALA A 205 -14.38 -24.84 26.30
N TYR A 206 -14.07 -25.26 25.09
CA TYR A 206 -12.98 -26.16 24.74
C TYR A 206 -11.98 -25.40 23.88
N LEU A 207 -10.72 -25.41 24.30
CA LEU A 207 -9.62 -24.87 23.52
C LEU A 207 -9.02 -25.98 22.67
N LEU A 208 -8.98 -25.74 21.36
CA LEU A 208 -8.48 -26.67 20.37
C LEU A 208 -7.14 -26.19 19.82
N ALA A 209 -6.11 -27.04 19.87
CA ALA A 209 -4.82 -26.80 19.23
C ALA A 209 -4.28 -28.10 18.63
N GLY A 210 -3.79 -28.04 17.39
CA GLY A 210 -3.22 -29.20 16.70
C GLY A 210 -4.14 -30.42 16.62
N GLY A 211 -5.47 -30.22 16.53
CA GLY A 211 -6.45 -31.30 16.48
C GLY A 211 -6.72 -32.00 17.82
N ARG A 212 -6.31 -31.42 18.95
CA ARG A 212 -6.53 -31.91 20.32
C ARG A 212 -7.18 -30.83 21.20
N VAL A 213 -7.99 -31.25 22.15
CA VAL A 213 -8.45 -30.37 23.24
C VAL A 213 -7.28 -30.20 24.20
N VAL A 214 -6.80 -28.97 24.35
CA VAL A 214 -5.69 -28.63 25.25
C VAL A 214 -6.17 -28.11 26.59
N GLN A 215 -7.38 -27.54 26.63
CA GLN A 215 -7.99 -27.04 27.86
C GLN A 215 -9.51 -27.03 27.72
N GLU A 216 -10.19 -27.23 28.85
CA GLU A 216 -11.65 -27.21 28.97
C GLU A 216 -12.02 -26.53 30.30
N GLY A 217 -13.13 -25.79 30.33
CA GLY A 217 -13.65 -25.26 31.58
C GLY A 217 -14.83 -24.31 31.39
N GLU A 218 -15.30 -23.74 32.50
CA GLU A 218 -16.32 -22.69 32.48
C GLU A 218 -15.78 -21.43 31.80
N SER A 219 -16.55 -20.85 30.88
CA SER A 219 -16.09 -19.73 30.06
C SER A 219 -15.74 -18.49 30.90
N ARG A 220 -16.46 -18.26 32.00
CA ARG A 220 -16.15 -17.17 32.96
C ARG A 220 -14.79 -17.31 33.63
N HIS A 221 -14.33 -18.53 33.88
CA HIS A 221 -13.03 -18.79 34.47
C HIS A 221 -11.94 -18.63 33.42
N LEU A 222 -12.14 -19.22 32.23
CA LEU A 222 -11.21 -19.09 31.10
C LEU A 222 -11.06 -17.64 30.62
N LEU A 223 -12.13 -16.83 30.67
CA LEU A 223 -12.09 -15.40 30.33
C LEU A 223 -11.28 -14.58 31.35
N ASN A 224 -11.25 -15.01 32.60
CA ASN A 224 -10.55 -14.32 33.69
C ASN A 224 -9.16 -14.88 33.98
N ASP A 225 -8.83 -16.05 33.46
CA ASP A 225 -7.52 -16.67 33.57
C ASP A 225 -6.46 -15.75 32.95
N PRO A 226 -5.51 -15.21 33.75
CA PRO A 226 -4.48 -14.31 33.26
C PRO A 226 -3.59 -14.94 32.20
N ALA A 227 -3.29 -16.25 32.29
CA ALA A 227 -2.49 -16.95 31.31
C ALA A 227 -3.24 -17.10 29.98
N LEU A 228 -4.56 -17.27 30.04
CA LEU A 228 -5.44 -17.42 28.88
C LEU A 228 -5.82 -16.07 28.26
N ARG A 229 -6.03 -15.03 29.06
CA ARG A 229 -6.08 -13.63 28.61
C ARG A 229 -4.75 -13.25 27.98
N ALA A 230 -3.62 -13.59 28.60
CA ALA A 230 -2.28 -13.45 28.05
C ALA A 230 -2.04 -14.37 26.85
N ALA A 231 -2.85 -15.43 26.64
CA ALA A 231 -2.79 -16.36 25.50
C ALA A 231 -3.66 -15.94 24.31
N PHE A 232 -4.73 -15.18 24.54
CA PHE A 232 -5.74 -14.87 23.50
C PHE A 232 -6.13 -13.38 23.37
N LEU A 233 -5.76 -12.50 24.31
CA LEU A 233 -6.30 -11.11 24.44
C LEU A 233 -5.27 -9.97 24.48
N GLY A 234 -4.22 -10.01 23.68
CA GLY A 234 -3.31 -8.86 23.44
C GLY A 234 -2.37 -8.37 24.56
N ALA A 235 -2.64 -8.49 25.87
CA ALA A 235 -1.69 -8.03 26.91
C ALA A 235 -0.54 -9.01 27.20
N ALA A 236 0.72 -8.57 27.01
CA ALA A 236 1.92 -9.23 27.54
C ALA A 236 2.14 -8.76 28.99
N SER A 237 2.51 -9.66 29.91
CA SER A 237 2.94 -9.28 31.25
C SER A 237 4.47 -9.35 31.34
N ASP A 238 5.09 -8.29 31.83
CA ASP A 238 6.57 -8.12 31.94
C ASP A 238 7.26 -9.08 32.92
N ALA A 239 6.50 -9.87 33.69
CA ALA A 239 7.02 -10.67 34.79
C ALA A 239 7.47 -12.10 34.41
N ASP A 240 7.04 -12.64 33.25
CA ASP A 240 7.45 -13.98 32.82
C ASP A 240 7.39 -14.14 31.27
N PRO A 241 8.53 -13.98 30.58
CA PRO A 241 8.62 -14.11 29.12
C PRO A 241 8.33 -15.52 28.58
N ALA A 242 8.37 -16.56 29.43
CA ALA A 242 8.13 -17.95 29.03
C ALA A 242 6.63 -18.30 28.99
N ALA A 243 5.79 -17.55 29.70
CA ALA A 243 4.35 -17.80 29.83
C ALA A 243 3.48 -17.03 28.80
N SER A 244 4.08 -16.18 27.97
CA SER A 244 3.36 -15.42 26.95
C SER A 244 2.94 -16.31 25.77
N ARG A 245 1.62 -16.32 25.49
CA ARG A 245 0.88 -16.42 24.21
C ARG A 245 1.25 -17.43 23.11
N LEU A 246 2.48 -17.92 23.04
CA LEU A 246 3.03 -18.81 22.03
C LEU A 246 3.19 -20.26 22.52
N GLY A 247 3.25 -20.47 23.84
CA GLY A 247 3.42 -21.79 24.45
C GLY A 247 2.22 -22.73 24.26
N ALA A 248 1.00 -22.21 24.38
CA ALA A 248 -0.23 -23.02 24.32
C ALA A 248 -0.60 -23.50 22.90
N ALA A 249 0.01 -22.91 21.85
CA ALA A 249 -0.29 -23.22 20.46
C ALA A 249 0.66 -24.24 19.81
N GLY A 250 1.62 -24.80 20.54
CA GLY A 250 2.65 -25.67 19.96
C GLY A 250 3.54 -24.96 18.92
N LEU A 251 3.55 -23.63 18.92
CA LEU A 251 4.33 -22.76 18.04
C LEU A 251 5.55 -22.17 18.75
N THR A 252 6.12 -22.90 19.72
CA THR A 252 7.32 -22.50 20.46
C THR A 252 8.58 -22.39 19.60
N ASN A 253 8.51 -22.80 18.33
CA ASN A 253 9.61 -22.68 17.37
C ASN A 253 9.34 -21.73 16.19
N ILE A 254 8.27 -20.93 16.20
CA ILE A 254 8.12 -19.86 15.22
C ILE A 254 7.98 -18.52 15.96
N ARG A 255 9.08 -18.11 16.60
CA ARG A 255 9.48 -16.71 16.51
C ARG A 255 9.72 -16.42 15.03
N LEU A 256 8.68 -16.04 14.29
CA LEU A 256 8.89 -14.94 13.35
C LEU A 256 8.84 -13.67 14.21
N GLU A 257 9.80 -13.52 15.14
CA GLU A 257 10.39 -12.20 15.25
C GLU A 257 10.60 -11.80 13.79
N LYS A 258 10.03 -10.68 13.33
CA LYS A 258 10.63 -10.04 12.16
C LYS A 258 12.12 -10.10 12.48
N PRO A 259 12.97 -10.76 11.65
CA PRO A 259 14.37 -11.00 11.98
C PRO A 259 14.93 -9.73 12.58
N ALA A 260 15.91 -9.77 13.49
CA ALA A 260 16.47 -8.55 14.09
C ALA A 260 16.82 -7.51 13.00
N MET A 261 15.85 -6.70 12.58
CA MET A 261 15.92 -5.89 11.36
C MET A 261 16.38 -4.49 11.73
N HIS A 262 16.41 -4.22 13.03
CA HIS A 262 17.25 -3.21 13.66
C HIS A 262 18.76 -3.45 13.40
N THR A 263 19.19 -4.59 12.85
CA THR A 263 20.58 -4.81 12.39
C THR A 263 20.76 -4.83 10.88
N GLN A 264 19.70 -4.68 10.07
CA GLN A 264 19.84 -4.62 8.61
C GLN A 264 20.24 -3.21 8.18
N ASN A 265 21.52 -3.05 7.87
CA ASN A 265 22.04 -1.84 7.25
C ASN A 265 22.07 -2.04 5.72
N PHE A 266 21.22 -1.31 5.01
CA PHE A 266 21.17 -1.30 3.55
C PHE A 266 22.21 -0.34 2.92
N MET A 267 22.82 0.54 3.72
CA MET A 267 23.85 1.48 3.26
C MET A 267 25.16 0.75 2.94
N PRO A 268 25.90 1.19 1.91
CA PRO A 268 27.15 0.55 1.54
C PRO A 268 28.26 0.83 2.56
N THR A 269 29.28 -0.03 2.57
CA THR A 269 30.38 0.00 3.55
C THR A 269 31.71 0.54 2.99
N PHE A 270 31.66 1.42 1.97
CA PHE A 270 32.88 2.04 1.42
C PHE A 270 33.60 2.85 2.49
N LYS A 271 34.92 2.68 2.59
CA LYS A 271 35.79 3.34 3.57
C LYS A 271 36.11 4.78 3.17
N ASP A 272 36.27 5.03 1.88
CA ASP A 272 36.64 6.33 1.34
C ASP A 272 36.14 6.52 -0.12
N ALA A 273 36.39 7.71 -0.66
CA ALA A 273 35.99 8.07 -2.02
C ALA A 273 36.77 7.28 -3.10
N ALA A 274 37.98 6.79 -2.80
CA ALA A 274 38.79 6.05 -3.76
C ALA A 274 38.26 4.62 -3.94
N GLU A 275 37.77 3.99 -2.86
CA GLU A 275 37.10 2.70 -2.92
C GLU A 275 35.80 2.80 -3.74
N LEU A 276 35.00 3.84 -3.51
CA LEU A 276 33.80 4.11 -4.31
C LEU A 276 34.15 4.34 -5.79
N ALA A 277 35.17 5.15 -6.10
CA ALA A 277 35.59 5.41 -7.48
C ALA A 277 36.09 4.13 -8.18
N SER A 278 36.77 3.25 -7.46
CA SER A 278 37.23 1.95 -7.99
C SER A 278 36.05 1.03 -8.32
N HIS A 279 35.05 0.96 -7.43
CA HIS A 279 33.80 0.24 -7.67
C HIS A 279 33.05 0.80 -8.88
N GLN A 280 32.96 2.13 -8.98
CA GLN A 280 32.33 2.81 -10.10
C GLN A 280 33.03 2.52 -11.44
N LEU A 281 34.37 2.53 -11.48
CA LEU A 281 35.11 2.21 -12.69
C LEU A 281 34.86 0.76 -13.13
N ALA A 282 34.90 -0.19 -12.19
CA ALA A 282 34.62 -1.59 -12.48
C ALA A 282 33.20 -1.78 -13.03
N GLY A 283 32.21 -1.11 -12.43
CA GLY A 283 30.82 -1.12 -12.90
C GLY A 283 30.67 -0.49 -14.29
N LEU A 284 31.34 0.63 -14.57
CA LEU A 284 31.30 1.28 -15.88
C LEU A 284 31.85 0.35 -16.96
N GLN A 285 33.02 -0.26 -16.70
CA GLN A 285 33.63 -1.23 -17.61
C GLN A 285 32.74 -2.47 -17.83
N TRP A 286 32.09 -2.96 -16.77
CA TRP A 286 31.11 -4.05 -16.88
C TRP A 286 29.92 -3.64 -17.76
N THR A 287 29.30 -2.48 -17.50
CA THR A 287 28.15 -1.98 -18.27
C THR A 287 28.51 -1.86 -19.75
N LEU A 288 29.70 -1.35 -20.07
CA LEU A 288 30.15 -1.18 -21.45
C LEU A 288 30.36 -2.49 -22.18
N ARG A 289 30.93 -3.52 -21.52
CA ARG A 289 31.00 -4.86 -22.10
C ARG A 289 29.61 -5.45 -22.29
N HIS A 290 28.75 -5.33 -21.27
CA HIS A 290 27.38 -5.86 -21.29
C HIS A 290 26.53 -5.26 -22.43
N VAL A 291 26.52 -3.94 -22.59
CA VAL A 291 25.79 -3.28 -23.69
C VAL A 291 26.44 -3.52 -25.05
N TRP A 292 27.76 -3.66 -25.13
CA TRP A 292 28.46 -4.00 -26.37
C TRP A 292 28.05 -5.39 -26.87
N GLU A 293 27.93 -6.38 -25.98
CA GLU A 293 27.55 -7.74 -26.32
C GLU A 293 26.03 -7.89 -26.52
N GLY A 294 25.24 -7.25 -25.67
CA GLY A 294 23.79 -7.50 -25.56
C GLY A 294 22.88 -6.52 -26.28
N SER A 295 23.33 -5.29 -26.58
CA SER A 295 22.48 -4.23 -27.15
C SER A 295 22.96 -3.79 -28.53
N PRO A 296 22.24 -4.13 -29.62
CA PRO A 296 22.57 -3.66 -30.96
C PRO A 296 22.62 -2.13 -31.08
N PHE A 297 21.75 -1.43 -30.34
CA PHE A 297 21.72 0.03 -30.29
C PHE A 297 23.05 0.59 -29.76
N TYR A 298 23.50 0.12 -28.58
CA TYR A 298 24.72 0.62 -27.98
C TYR A 298 25.98 0.19 -28.73
N ARG A 299 26.02 -1.04 -29.27
CA ARG A 299 27.12 -1.48 -30.14
C ARG A 299 27.30 -0.50 -31.30
N ALA A 300 26.24 -0.21 -32.05
CA ALA A 300 26.30 0.71 -33.18
C ALA A 300 26.73 2.13 -32.76
N ARG A 301 26.23 2.64 -31.63
CA ARG A 301 26.62 3.96 -31.08
C ARG A 301 28.09 4.02 -30.69
N LEU A 302 28.62 2.97 -30.06
CA LEU A 302 30.02 2.89 -29.64
C LEU A 302 30.96 2.72 -30.84
N GLU A 303 30.58 1.90 -31.83
CA GLU A 303 31.31 1.76 -33.10
C GLU A 303 31.38 3.08 -33.87
N GLN A 304 30.27 3.82 -33.96
CA GLN A 304 30.24 5.15 -34.59
C GLN A 304 31.12 6.18 -33.87
N ALA A 305 31.22 6.07 -32.53
CA ALA A 305 32.11 6.90 -31.73
C ALA A 305 33.58 6.44 -31.80
N GLY A 306 33.87 5.29 -32.42
CA GLY A 306 35.21 4.71 -32.47
C GLY A 306 35.73 4.24 -31.11
N ILE A 307 34.84 3.81 -30.21
CA ILE A 307 35.17 3.42 -28.84
C ILE A 307 34.85 1.93 -28.63
N ARG A 308 35.80 1.21 -28.05
CA ARG A 308 35.62 -0.16 -27.54
C ARG A 308 35.52 -0.15 -26.00
N PRO A 309 34.86 -1.16 -25.40
CA PRO A 309 34.78 -1.26 -23.94
C PRO A 309 36.15 -1.25 -23.24
N ASP A 310 37.16 -1.82 -23.87
CA ASP A 310 38.52 -1.90 -23.32
C ASP A 310 39.29 -0.57 -23.37
N ASP A 311 38.78 0.47 -24.07
CA ASP A 311 39.40 1.80 -24.15
C ASP A 311 39.14 2.67 -22.91
N ILE A 312 38.33 2.18 -21.96
CA ILE A 312 37.94 2.88 -20.73
C ILE A 312 38.81 2.40 -19.57
N HIS A 313 39.79 3.24 -19.21
CA HIS A 313 40.77 2.94 -18.17
C HIS A 313 40.54 3.73 -16.88
N SER A 314 39.72 4.79 -16.94
CA SER A 314 39.43 5.66 -15.82
C SER A 314 38.03 6.27 -15.91
N LEU A 315 37.51 6.80 -14.80
CA LEU A 315 36.26 7.57 -14.81
C LEU A 315 36.38 8.87 -15.63
N ALA A 316 37.61 9.38 -15.83
CA ALA A 316 37.87 10.54 -16.68
C ALA A 316 37.64 10.25 -18.18
N ASP A 317 37.52 8.98 -18.58
CA ASP A 317 37.16 8.60 -19.94
C ASP A 317 35.65 8.69 -20.21
N LEU A 318 34.82 8.81 -19.16
CA LEU A 318 33.36 8.88 -19.29
C LEU A 318 32.89 9.92 -20.31
N PRO A 319 33.44 11.17 -20.36
CA PRO A 319 33.01 12.17 -21.34
C PRO A 319 33.21 11.79 -22.81
N ARG A 320 34.07 10.80 -23.11
CA ARG A 320 34.30 10.28 -24.47
C ARG A 320 33.09 9.50 -24.99
N LEU A 321 32.28 8.92 -24.09
CA LEU A 321 31.12 8.11 -24.46
C LEU A 321 29.98 8.98 -25.02
N PRO A 322 29.22 8.47 -26.01
CA PRO A 322 28.09 9.19 -26.58
C PRO A 322 26.94 9.32 -25.58
N PHE A 323 26.17 10.39 -25.71
CA PHE A 323 24.93 10.57 -24.93
C PHE A 323 23.81 9.66 -25.42
N THR A 324 22.97 9.21 -24.50
CA THR A 324 21.65 8.64 -24.79
C THR A 324 20.57 9.67 -24.47
N THR A 325 19.52 9.73 -25.28
CA THR A 325 18.42 10.68 -25.11
C THR A 325 17.05 10.00 -25.02
N ALA A 326 16.04 10.77 -24.62
CA ALA A 326 14.67 10.30 -24.62
C ALA A 326 14.15 9.94 -26.03
N GLU A 327 14.73 10.50 -27.09
CA GLU A 327 14.35 10.21 -28.47
C GLU A 327 14.82 8.81 -28.89
N ASP A 328 16.01 8.41 -28.45
CA ASP A 328 16.51 7.05 -28.70
C ASP A 328 15.57 5.97 -28.13
N LEU A 329 14.91 6.27 -27.01
CA LEU A 329 13.90 5.40 -26.40
C LEU A 329 12.58 5.36 -27.19
N ARG A 330 12.29 6.37 -28.00
CA ARG A 330 11.08 6.46 -28.85
C ARG A 330 11.30 5.82 -30.21
N ASP A 331 12.43 6.11 -30.86
CA ASP A 331 12.72 5.70 -32.23
C ASP A 331 12.76 4.17 -32.40
N GLY A 332 13.27 3.44 -31.40
CA GLY A 332 13.30 1.97 -31.43
C GLY A 332 12.32 1.30 -30.47
N TYR A 333 11.18 1.93 -30.19
CA TYR A 333 10.09 1.33 -29.40
C TYR A 333 9.72 -0.09 -29.93
N PRO A 334 9.44 -1.08 -29.05
CA PRO A 334 9.20 -0.94 -27.61
C PRO A 334 10.42 -1.04 -26.69
N PHE A 335 11.52 -1.68 -27.10
CA PHE A 335 12.66 -1.95 -26.21
C PHE A 335 14.02 -1.65 -26.87
N PRO A 336 14.28 -0.39 -27.27
CA PRO A 336 15.47 -0.05 -28.05
C PRO A 336 16.78 -0.31 -27.30
N LEU A 337 16.77 -0.14 -25.98
CA LEU A 337 17.95 -0.26 -25.13
C LEU A 337 18.10 -1.66 -24.50
N ARG A 338 17.27 -2.64 -24.89
CA ARG A 338 17.34 -3.99 -24.32
C ARG A 338 18.73 -4.60 -24.55
N ALA A 339 19.34 -5.10 -23.47
CA ALA A 339 20.66 -5.74 -23.49
C ALA A 339 20.64 -7.22 -23.07
N VAL A 340 19.47 -7.81 -22.82
CA VAL A 340 19.31 -9.22 -22.41
C VAL A 340 18.21 -9.92 -23.23
N PRO A 341 18.25 -11.26 -23.39
CA PRO A 341 17.17 -12.06 -23.97
C PRO A 341 15.82 -11.83 -23.26
N PHE A 342 14.70 -11.99 -23.98
CA PHE A 342 13.36 -11.73 -23.42
C PHE A 342 13.02 -12.66 -22.25
N GLU A 343 13.59 -13.87 -22.24
CA GLU A 343 13.40 -14.88 -21.21
C GLU A 343 13.95 -14.46 -19.84
N GLN A 344 14.86 -13.47 -19.82
CA GLN A 344 15.42 -12.90 -18.59
C GLN A 344 14.62 -11.69 -18.08
N ILE A 345 13.67 -11.17 -18.86
CA ILE A 345 12.86 -10.01 -18.49
C ILE A 345 11.68 -10.46 -17.64
N VAL A 346 11.58 -9.90 -16.43
CA VAL A 346 10.48 -10.22 -15.48
C VAL A 346 9.52 -9.06 -15.29
N ARG A 347 9.86 -7.85 -15.77
CA ARG A 347 9.00 -6.67 -15.63
C ARG A 347 9.20 -5.65 -16.73
N ILE A 348 8.12 -4.93 -17.01
CA ILE A 348 8.09 -3.76 -17.89
C ILE A 348 7.45 -2.59 -17.13
N HIS A 349 8.05 -1.42 -17.25
CA HIS A 349 7.44 -0.15 -16.84
C HIS A 349 7.41 0.85 -17.99
N ALA A 350 6.45 1.76 -17.92
CA ALA A 350 6.26 2.78 -18.94
C ALA A 350 6.13 4.16 -18.32
N SER A 351 6.67 5.18 -19.01
CA SER A 351 6.52 6.56 -18.59
C SER A 351 5.05 7.00 -18.64
N SER A 352 4.71 8.01 -17.85
CA SER A 352 3.36 8.56 -17.71
C SER A 352 2.83 9.33 -18.93
N GLY A 353 3.52 9.26 -20.08
CA GLY A 353 3.41 10.19 -21.22
C GLY A 353 2.00 10.68 -21.53
N THR A 354 1.85 12.00 -21.59
CA THR A 354 0.61 12.72 -21.93
C THR A 354 0.52 13.08 -23.42
N THR A 355 1.63 13.00 -24.16
CA THR A 355 1.70 13.22 -25.62
C THR A 355 2.78 12.28 -26.23
N GLY A 356 2.44 11.56 -27.30
CA GLY A 356 3.35 10.64 -28.04
C GLY A 356 3.48 9.20 -27.50
N LYS A 357 4.29 8.37 -28.19
CA LYS A 357 4.62 7.00 -27.76
C LYS A 357 5.35 7.02 -26.41
N ARG A 358 4.91 6.16 -25.48
CA ARG A 358 5.48 6.07 -24.12
C ARG A 358 6.90 5.48 -24.19
N LYS A 359 7.77 5.94 -23.29
CA LYS A 359 9.08 5.32 -23.07
C LYS A 359 8.87 4.07 -22.25
N VAL A 360 9.39 2.94 -22.71
CA VAL A 360 9.21 1.63 -22.07
C VAL A 360 10.56 1.05 -21.70
N LEU A 361 10.66 0.54 -20.47
CA LEU A 361 11.87 -0.06 -19.94
C LEU A 361 11.57 -1.47 -19.45
N ALA A 362 12.54 -2.36 -19.67
CA ALA A 362 12.52 -3.73 -19.20
C ALA A 362 13.45 -3.89 -17.99
N TYR A 363 13.18 -4.90 -17.17
CA TYR A 363 13.93 -5.21 -15.94
C TYR A 363 14.10 -6.72 -15.80
N THR A 364 15.32 -7.18 -15.50
CA THR A 364 15.58 -8.56 -15.04
C THR A 364 15.18 -8.73 -13.57
N GLN A 365 15.21 -9.95 -13.05
CA GLN A 365 15.01 -10.17 -11.62
C GLN A 365 16.06 -9.42 -10.78
N LYS A 366 17.33 -9.42 -11.22
CA LYS A 366 18.40 -8.67 -10.55
C LYS A 366 18.10 -7.16 -10.53
N ASP A 367 17.63 -6.59 -11.65
CA ASP A 367 17.25 -5.17 -11.70
C ASP A 367 16.14 -4.83 -10.70
N ILE A 368 15.19 -5.75 -10.49
CA ILE A 368 14.13 -5.59 -9.48
C ILE A 368 14.68 -5.70 -8.06
N ASP A 369 15.61 -6.62 -7.82
CA ASP A 369 16.22 -6.82 -6.50
C ASP A 369 17.08 -5.62 -6.09
N ASP A 370 17.84 -5.06 -7.04
CA ASP A 370 18.60 -3.82 -6.90
C ASP A 370 17.67 -2.66 -6.58
N TRP A 371 16.58 -2.50 -7.35
CA TRP A 371 15.65 -1.41 -7.15
C TRP A 371 14.86 -1.51 -5.83
N SER A 372 14.52 -2.72 -5.39
CA SER A 372 13.96 -2.96 -4.06
C SER A 372 14.96 -2.56 -2.96
N HIS A 373 16.26 -2.82 -3.17
CA HIS A 373 17.34 -2.39 -2.27
C HIS A 373 17.44 -0.86 -2.20
N PHE A 374 17.23 -0.15 -3.32
CA PHE A 374 17.25 1.32 -3.36
C PHE A 374 16.18 1.92 -2.45
N PHE A 375 14.95 1.40 -2.53
CA PHE A 375 13.90 1.87 -1.65
C PHE A 375 14.14 1.52 -0.19
N ALA A 376 14.69 0.33 0.11
CA ALA A 376 15.06 -0.02 1.48
C ALA A 376 16.10 0.97 2.04
N ARG A 377 17.09 1.38 1.24
CA ARG A 377 18.01 2.49 1.61
C ARG A 377 17.27 3.80 1.83
N CYS A 378 16.34 4.17 0.95
CA CYS A 378 15.56 5.39 1.11
C CYS A 378 14.80 5.39 2.44
N TYR A 379 14.09 4.31 2.75
CA TYR A 379 13.34 4.17 3.98
C TYR A 379 14.25 4.22 5.22
N GLN A 380 15.38 3.50 5.21
CA GLN A 380 16.35 3.55 6.29
C GLN A 380 16.90 4.97 6.48
N MET A 381 17.21 5.69 5.39
CA MET A 381 17.73 7.06 5.45
C MET A 381 16.70 8.06 6.00
N ALA A 382 15.43 7.86 5.70
CA ALA A 382 14.32 8.60 6.29
C ALA A 382 13.99 8.14 7.73
N GLY A 383 14.73 7.18 8.30
CA GLY A 383 14.49 6.67 9.65
C GLY A 383 13.18 5.89 9.80
N VAL A 384 12.74 5.23 8.72
CA VAL A 384 11.64 4.26 8.74
C VAL A 384 12.17 2.92 9.23
N THR A 385 11.38 2.25 10.06
CA THR A 385 11.75 1.01 10.74
C THR A 385 10.75 -0.09 10.42
N PRO A 386 11.07 -1.37 10.70
CA PRO A 386 10.12 -2.48 10.57
C PRO A 386 8.84 -2.35 11.42
N LEU A 387 8.84 -1.44 12.41
CA LEU A 387 7.69 -1.15 13.26
C LEU A 387 6.76 -0.09 12.67
N ASP A 388 7.20 0.60 11.61
CA ASP A 388 6.38 1.60 10.94
C ASP A 388 5.29 0.95 10.07
N ARG A 389 4.21 1.70 9.92
CA ARG A 389 3.08 1.41 9.03
C ARG A 389 3.10 2.46 7.92
N VAL A 390 3.36 2.01 6.70
CA VAL A 390 3.67 2.87 5.55
C VAL A 390 2.49 2.87 4.59
N GLN A 391 1.77 3.99 4.55
CA GLN A 391 0.65 4.15 3.62
C GLN A 391 1.13 4.66 2.27
N ILE A 392 0.89 3.87 1.22
CA ILE A 392 1.39 4.12 -0.12
C ILE A 392 0.25 4.65 -0.98
N ALA A 393 0.26 5.95 -1.21
CA ALA A 393 -0.77 6.72 -1.90
C ALA A 393 -0.34 7.17 -3.32
N VAL A 394 0.40 6.30 -4.04
CA VAL A 394 0.86 6.53 -5.41
C VAL A 394 0.31 5.49 -6.38
N GLY A 395 0.36 5.76 -7.68
CA GLY A 395 -0.13 4.87 -8.74
C GLY A 395 0.54 3.50 -8.79
N TYR A 396 -0.28 2.43 -8.85
CA TYR A 396 0.12 1.06 -9.17
C TYR A 396 -0.21 0.73 -10.63
N GLY A 397 0.57 -0.17 -11.23
CA GLY A 397 0.39 -0.62 -12.62
C GLY A 397 1.69 -0.50 -13.41
N VAL A 398 1.62 0.04 -14.63
CA VAL A 398 2.80 0.26 -15.48
C VAL A 398 3.72 1.38 -14.97
N TRP A 399 3.25 2.18 -14.01
CA TRP A 399 4.06 3.19 -13.32
C TRP A 399 4.97 2.53 -12.28
N THR A 400 6.13 3.13 -12.08
CA THR A 400 7.17 2.59 -11.20
C THR A 400 6.89 2.80 -9.70
N ALA A 401 6.16 3.85 -9.34
CA ALA A 401 6.07 4.31 -7.95
C ALA A 401 5.42 3.30 -6.99
N GLY A 402 4.20 2.83 -7.25
CA GLY A 402 3.46 1.97 -6.31
C GLY A 402 4.21 0.69 -5.96
N VAL A 403 4.59 -0.08 -6.98
CA VAL A 403 5.32 -1.34 -6.77
C VAL A 403 6.70 -1.11 -6.15
N GLY A 404 7.39 -0.02 -6.50
CA GLY A 404 8.68 0.32 -5.93
C GLY A 404 8.62 0.59 -4.43
N PHE A 405 7.74 1.51 -3.99
CA PHE A 405 7.52 1.79 -2.56
C PHE A 405 7.11 0.52 -1.80
N GLN A 406 6.21 -0.29 -2.38
CA GLN A 406 5.76 -1.52 -1.75
C GLN A 406 6.91 -2.51 -1.54
N LEU A 407 7.66 -2.85 -2.60
CA LEU A 407 8.75 -3.82 -2.53
C LEU A 407 9.84 -3.38 -1.55
N GLY A 408 10.17 -2.09 -1.50
CA GLY A 408 11.14 -1.59 -0.53
C GLY A 408 10.64 -1.59 0.91
N CYS A 409 9.34 -1.29 1.12
CA CYS A 409 8.71 -1.33 2.43
C CYS A 409 8.70 -2.76 2.99
N GLU A 410 8.29 -3.72 2.17
CA GLU A 410 8.27 -5.14 2.51
C GLU A 410 9.69 -5.69 2.71
N LYS A 411 10.67 -5.25 1.90
CA LYS A 411 12.09 -5.61 2.08
C LYS A 411 12.69 -5.04 3.37
N LEU A 412 12.36 -3.81 3.74
CA LEU A 412 12.68 -3.23 5.05
C LEU A 412 11.93 -3.95 6.19
N GLY A 413 10.86 -4.68 5.87
CA GLY A 413 10.02 -5.38 6.83
C GLY A 413 9.06 -4.46 7.56
N ALA A 414 8.77 -3.27 7.04
CA ALA A 414 7.69 -2.42 7.55
C ALA A 414 6.31 -2.95 7.07
N LEU A 415 5.23 -2.51 7.70
CA LEU A 415 3.88 -2.86 7.26
C LEU A 415 3.49 -1.93 6.09
N ALA A 416 3.35 -2.49 4.88
CA ALA A 416 2.84 -1.74 3.74
C ALA A 416 1.30 -1.67 3.77
N VAL A 417 0.74 -0.46 3.61
CA VAL A 417 -0.69 -0.22 3.37
C VAL A 417 -0.84 0.31 1.93
N PRO A 418 -1.00 -0.58 0.92
CA PRO A 418 -0.96 -0.22 -0.49
C PRO A 418 -2.32 0.30 -0.98
N VAL A 419 -2.64 1.56 -0.66
CA VAL A 419 -3.95 2.16 -0.99
C VAL A 419 -4.07 2.54 -2.46
N GLY A 420 -2.97 3.01 -3.06
CA GLY A 420 -3.00 3.58 -4.41
C GLY A 420 -3.38 5.06 -4.41
N PRO A 421 -3.52 5.68 -5.60
CA PRO A 421 -3.81 7.11 -5.73
C PRO A 421 -5.30 7.42 -5.55
N GLY A 422 -5.62 8.67 -5.21
CA GLY A 422 -6.99 9.16 -5.11
C GLY A 422 -7.78 8.59 -3.92
N ASN A 423 -9.11 8.72 -3.98
CA ASN A 423 -10.08 8.30 -2.96
C ASN A 423 -9.73 8.82 -1.55
N ILE A 424 -9.81 10.14 -1.39
CA ILE A 424 -9.42 10.86 -0.16
C ILE A 424 -10.13 10.32 1.09
N ASP A 425 -11.40 9.93 0.97
CA ASP A 425 -12.16 9.36 2.08
C ASP A 425 -11.53 8.05 2.58
N LEU A 426 -11.17 7.16 1.66
CA LEU A 426 -10.49 5.91 2.01
C LEU A 426 -9.09 6.17 2.58
N GLN A 427 -8.35 7.13 2.03
CA GLN A 427 -7.02 7.49 2.53
C GLN A 427 -7.10 7.93 4.00
N ILE A 428 -8.01 8.86 4.31
CA ILE A 428 -8.19 9.39 5.67
C ILE A 428 -8.74 8.31 6.60
N GLN A 429 -9.70 7.51 6.14
CA GLN A 429 -10.21 6.38 6.92
C GLN A 429 -9.07 5.43 7.32
N PHE A 430 -8.17 5.07 6.41
CA PHE A 430 -7.06 4.19 6.72
C PHE A 430 -5.98 4.84 7.58
N LEU A 431 -5.75 6.14 7.45
CA LEU A 431 -4.90 6.88 8.39
C LEU A 431 -5.43 6.79 9.83
N LEU A 432 -6.76 6.85 10.00
CA LEU A 432 -7.43 6.72 11.30
C LEU A 432 -7.44 5.27 11.79
N ASP A 433 -7.80 4.31 10.93
CA ASP A 433 -8.02 2.93 11.34
C ASP A 433 -6.71 2.16 11.51
N PHE A 434 -5.76 2.35 10.59
CA PHE A 434 -4.47 1.63 10.59
C PHE A 434 -3.35 2.43 11.24
N GLN A 435 -3.58 3.71 11.58
CA GLN A 435 -2.62 4.53 12.32
C GLN A 435 -1.24 4.56 11.62
N SER A 436 -1.24 4.75 10.30
CA SER A 436 -0.01 4.81 9.50
C SER A 436 0.94 5.87 10.05
N THR A 437 2.21 5.52 10.22
CA THR A 437 3.25 6.41 10.76
C THR A 437 4.04 7.10 9.65
N VAL A 438 3.99 6.55 8.44
CA VAL A 438 4.64 7.10 7.24
C VAL A 438 3.60 7.21 6.12
N PHE A 439 3.61 8.34 5.40
CA PHE A 439 2.77 8.57 4.23
C PHE A 439 3.64 8.76 2.98
N CYS A 440 3.41 7.97 1.94
CA CYS A 440 4.15 8.03 0.68
C CYS A 440 3.24 8.52 -0.46
N SER A 441 3.59 9.62 -1.11
CA SER A 441 2.72 10.25 -2.13
C SER A 441 3.49 11.09 -3.15
N THR A 442 2.77 11.73 -4.08
CA THR A 442 3.35 12.89 -4.78
C THR A 442 3.32 14.13 -3.88
N ALA A 443 4.08 15.17 -4.22
CA ALA A 443 4.08 16.43 -3.46
C ALA A 443 2.68 17.06 -3.42
N SER A 444 1.96 17.08 -4.56
CA SER A 444 0.60 17.64 -4.63
C SER A 444 -0.40 16.84 -3.79
N MET A 445 -0.30 15.51 -3.80
CA MET A 445 -1.16 14.65 -2.99
C MET A 445 -0.89 14.84 -1.49
N ALA A 446 0.38 15.05 -1.08
CA ALA A 446 0.70 15.37 0.31
C ALA A 446 0.01 16.66 0.76
N LEU A 447 0.06 17.71 -0.06
CA LEU A 447 -0.63 18.98 0.23
C LEU A 447 -2.14 18.81 0.31
N LEU A 448 -2.75 18.12 -0.67
CA LEU A 448 -4.18 17.85 -0.68
C LEU A 448 -4.63 17.10 0.58
N MET A 449 -3.91 16.04 0.95
CA MET A 449 -4.21 15.28 2.15
C MET A 449 -4.07 16.12 3.42
N ALA A 450 -3.04 16.96 3.50
CA ALA A 450 -2.84 17.84 4.64
C ALA A 450 -4.01 18.83 4.81
N GLU A 451 -4.45 19.45 3.71
CA GLU A 451 -5.60 20.36 3.68
C GLU A 451 -6.91 19.64 4.08
N GLU A 452 -7.14 18.43 3.57
CA GLU A 452 -8.36 17.66 3.85
C GLU A 452 -8.41 17.09 5.29
N ILE A 453 -7.29 16.63 5.83
CA ILE A 453 -7.16 16.20 7.23
C ILE A 453 -7.48 17.36 8.18
N HIS A 454 -6.91 18.53 7.90
CA HIS A 454 -7.14 19.73 8.69
C HIS A 454 -8.60 20.20 8.59
N LYS A 455 -9.15 20.27 7.37
CA LYS A 455 -10.55 20.64 7.11
C LYS A 455 -11.55 19.73 7.83
N ARG A 456 -11.23 18.44 7.99
CA ARG A 456 -12.05 17.47 8.72
C ARG A 456 -11.83 17.48 10.24
N GLY A 457 -10.84 18.22 10.74
CA GLY A 457 -10.54 18.30 12.17
C GLY A 457 -10.10 16.95 12.75
N VAL A 458 -9.29 16.18 12.01
CA VAL A 458 -8.80 14.85 12.43
C VAL A 458 -7.28 14.75 12.55
N ALA A 459 -6.58 15.88 12.47
CA ALA A 459 -5.11 15.93 12.53
C ALA A 459 -4.54 15.38 13.85
N ASP A 460 -5.26 15.54 14.96
CA ASP A 460 -4.92 15.03 16.29
C ASP A 460 -5.13 13.51 16.44
N LYS A 461 -5.78 12.86 15.46
CA LYS A 461 -6.16 11.44 15.50
C LYS A 461 -5.33 10.55 14.57
N ILE A 462 -4.42 11.14 13.80
CA ILE A 462 -3.54 10.44 12.87
C ILE A 462 -2.13 10.29 13.45
N ALA A 463 -1.45 9.20 13.12
CA ALA A 463 -0.12 8.88 13.65
C ALA A 463 1.03 9.26 12.70
N VAL A 464 0.75 9.93 11.58
CA VAL A 464 1.74 10.25 10.56
C VAL A 464 2.80 11.18 11.14
N ARG A 465 4.05 10.71 11.13
CA ARG A 465 5.23 11.46 11.59
C ARG A 465 6.21 11.77 10.46
N LYS A 466 6.11 11.05 9.35
CA LYS A 466 7.00 11.18 8.20
C LYS A 466 6.23 11.14 6.89
N ILE A 467 6.61 11.97 5.95
CA ILE A 467 6.06 12.02 4.60
C ILE A 467 7.21 11.87 3.61
N ILE A 468 7.19 10.80 2.83
CA ILE A 468 8.16 10.58 1.75
C ILE A 468 7.44 10.88 0.44
N TYR A 469 7.86 11.93 -0.27
CA TYR A 469 7.17 12.36 -1.47
C TYR A 469 8.14 12.69 -2.60
N GLY A 470 7.64 12.66 -3.83
CA GLY A 470 8.44 13.00 -5.00
C GLY A 470 7.58 13.23 -6.23
N SER A 471 8.13 12.87 -7.39
CA SER A 471 7.53 13.03 -8.73
C SER A 471 7.34 14.49 -9.19
N GLU A 472 7.40 15.46 -8.28
CA GLU A 472 7.10 16.86 -8.53
C GLU A 472 7.97 17.74 -7.63
N ARG A 473 8.15 19.00 -8.03
CA ARG A 473 8.83 20.00 -7.20
C ARG A 473 7.96 20.38 -6.01
N SER A 474 8.62 20.68 -4.90
CA SER A 474 8.00 21.28 -3.72
C SER A 474 8.80 22.50 -3.27
N SER A 475 8.13 23.64 -3.12
CA SER A 475 8.76 24.84 -2.55
C SER A 475 8.96 24.71 -1.04
N ARG A 476 9.79 25.58 -0.44
CA ARG A 476 9.94 25.65 1.02
C ARG A 476 8.60 25.94 1.71
N SER A 477 7.80 26.85 1.16
CA SER A 477 6.48 27.20 1.70
C SER A 477 5.49 26.02 1.64
N MET A 478 5.46 25.27 0.53
CA MET A 478 4.64 24.07 0.41
C MET A 478 5.03 23.03 1.47
N ARG A 479 6.34 22.79 1.66
CA ARG A 479 6.83 21.83 2.66
C ARG A 479 6.46 22.22 4.08
N GLN A 480 6.67 23.50 4.43
CA GLN A 480 6.29 24.02 5.73
C GLN A 480 4.79 23.85 5.98
N LYS A 481 3.97 24.21 5.00
CA LYS A 481 2.51 24.06 5.08
C LYS A 481 2.07 22.61 5.27
N ILE A 482 2.64 21.67 4.49
CA ILE A 482 2.35 20.24 4.64
C ILE A 482 2.72 19.77 6.06
N SER A 483 3.94 20.10 6.51
CA SER A 483 4.43 19.76 7.85
C SER A 483 3.49 20.26 8.93
N GLU A 484 3.14 21.54 8.93
CA GLU A 484 2.26 22.18 9.92
C GLU A 484 0.87 21.52 9.95
N LEU A 485 0.26 21.29 8.79
CA LEU A 485 -1.07 20.68 8.69
C LEU A 485 -1.09 19.19 9.06
N PHE A 486 0.04 18.50 8.94
CA PHE A 486 0.26 17.14 9.44
C PHE A 486 0.83 17.08 10.87
N GLY A 487 0.73 18.16 11.66
CA GLY A 487 1.12 18.15 13.07
C GLY A 487 2.64 18.11 13.29
N GLY A 488 3.42 18.66 12.36
CA GLY A 488 4.88 18.71 12.41
C GLY A 488 5.57 17.50 11.79
N ALA A 489 4.91 16.79 10.87
CA ALA A 489 5.51 15.64 10.19
C ALA A 489 6.78 16.04 9.41
N GLU A 490 7.79 15.18 9.47
CA GLU A 490 9.06 15.36 8.76
C GLU A 490 8.90 14.98 7.28
N LEU A 491 9.49 15.77 6.37
CA LEU A 491 9.28 15.65 4.92
C LEU A 491 10.57 15.22 4.23
N PHE A 492 10.52 14.18 3.40
CA PHE A 492 11.67 13.68 2.65
C PHE A 492 11.38 13.66 1.16
N ASP A 493 12.23 14.35 0.39
CA ASP A 493 12.16 14.38 -1.08
C ASP A 493 12.86 13.14 -1.66
N ILE A 494 12.11 12.29 -2.37
CA ILE A 494 12.60 11.10 -3.06
C ILE A 494 12.61 11.31 -4.57
N THR A 495 13.75 11.01 -5.19
CA THR A 495 13.97 11.25 -6.63
C THR A 495 13.93 9.97 -7.44
N GLY A 496 13.64 10.12 -8.73
CA GLY A 496 13.81 9.05 -9.70
C GLY A 496 13.08 9.25 -11.01
N LEU A 497 13.50 8.48 -12.01
CA LEU A 497 12.95 8.42 -13.35
C LEU A 497 12.88 6.96 -13.82
N THR A 498 11.92 6.65 -14.69
CA THR A 498 11.68 5.26 -15.13
C THR A 498 12.89 4.67 -15.85
N GLU A 499 13.59 5.50 -16.64
CA GLU A 499 14.74 5.13 -17.43
C GLU A 499 15.88 4.57 -16.58
N LEU A 500 16.18 5.24 -15.45
CA LEU A 500 17.23 4.79 -14.55
C LEU A 500 16.76 3.53 -13.82
N TYR A 501 15.68 3.62 -13.04
CA TYR A 501 14.96 2.46 -12.48
C TYR A 501 13.51 2.86 -12.16
N GLY A 502 13.37 3.94 -11.40
CA GLY A 502 12.12 4.52 -10.93
C GLY A 502 12.42 5.47 -9.76
N PRO A 503 11.42 5.88 -8.96
CA PRO A 503 11.66 6.51 -7.68
C PRO A 503 12.56 5.64 -6.78
N GLY A 504 13.24 6.30 -5.85
CA GLY A 504 14.15 5.66 -4.93
C GLY A 504 15.60 5.65 -5.36
N THR A 505 15.97 6.21 -6.52
CA THR A 505 17.40 6.35 -6.92
C THR A 505 18.19 7.32 -6.05
N GLY A 506 17.49 8.14 -5.28
CA GLY A 506 18.07 8.96 -4.23
C GLY A 506 16.99 9.53 -3.33
N ILE A 507 17.36 9.92 -2.11
CA ILE A 507 16.45 10.56 -1.15
C ILE A 507 17.20 11.60 -0.31
N GLU A 508 16.43 12.54 0.22
CA GLU A 508 16.85 13.43 1.29
C GLU A 508 17.17 12.69 2.59
N CYS A 509 18.19 13.16 3.32
CA CYS A 509 18.49 12.72 4.68
C CYS A 509 17.91 13.69 5.72
N GLN A 510 18.08 13.41 7.01
CA GLN A 510 17.58 14.23 8.12
C GLN A 510 18.12 15.68 8.14
N ALA A 511 19.14 16.01 7.34
CA ALA A 511 19.63 17.38 7.18
C ALA A 511 18.71 18.26 6.32
N HIS A 512 17.78 17.67 5.55
CA HIS A 512 16.77 18.36 4.74
C HIS A 512 17.30 19.42 3.76
N ASP A 513 18.53 19.23 3.25
CA ASP A 513 19.20 20.20 2.38
C ASP A 513 19.49 19.66 0.96
N CYS A 514 19.55 18.34 0.80
CA CYS A 514 20.09 17.72 -0.40
C CYS A 514 19.57 16.30 -0.61
N ILE A 515 19.84 15.75 -1.80
CA ILE A 515 19.51 14.38 -2.15
C ILE A 515 20.80 13.57 -2.16
N HIS A 516 20.88 12.53 -1.33
CA HIS A 516 21.89 11.49 -1.50
C HIS A 516 21.46 10.56 -2.63
N TYR A 517 22.41 10.21 -3.49
CA TYR A 517 22.17 9.24 -4.55
C TYR A 517 23.08 8.02 -4.44
N TRP A 518 22.66 6.91 -5.04
CA TRP A 518 23.35 5.63 -4.97
C TRP A 518 24.52 5.57 -5.97
N GLY A 519 25.60 6.31 -5.64
CA GLY A 519 26.81 6.39 -6.46
C GLY A 519 27.49 5.05 -6.74
N ASP A 520 27.13 3.99 -6.01
CA ASP A 520 27.55 2.61 -6.23
C ASP A 520 26.75 1.87 -7.31
N TYR A 521 25.59 2.41 -7.70
CA TYR A 521 24.71 1.84 -8.73
C TYR A 521 24.68 2.65 -10.02
N TYR A 522 24.98 3.94 -9.95
CA TYR A 522 25.06 4.80 -11.12
C TYR A 522 26.01 5.97 -10.92
N LEU A 523 26.58 6.42 -12.04
CA LEU A 523 27.35 7.66 -12.14
C LEU A 523 26.41 8.82 -12.47
N LEU A 524 26.68 9.98 -11.89
CA LEU A 524 25.98 11.23 -12.17
C LEU A 524 27.00 12.27 -12.62
N GLU A 525 26.74 12.87 -13.77
CA GLU A 525 27.48 14.01 -14.31
C GLU A 525 26.56 15.23 -14.36
N ILE A 526 27.14 16.42 -14.23
CA ILE A 526 26.47 17.67 -14.54
C ILE A 526 27.10 18.22 -15.81
N VAL A 527 26.28 18.48 -16.84
CA VAL A 527 26.75 19.03 -18.12
C VAL A 527 26.05 20.34 -18.43
N ASP A 528 26.72 21.21 -19.17
CA ASP A 528 26.06 22.36 -19.76
C ASP A 528 25.07 21.88 -20.84
N PRO A 529 23.78 22.26 -20.78
CA PRO A 529 22.76 21.70 -21.65
C PRO A 529 22.93 22.06 -23.13
N VAL A 530 23.76 23.07 -23.46
CA VAL A 530 24.01 23.59 -24.81
C VAL A 530 25.30 23.01 -25.40
N SER A 531 26.44 23.24 -24.75
CA SER A 531 27.76 22.78 -25.18
C SER A 531 28.01 21.30 -24.89
N LEU A 532 27.22 20.70 -24.00
CA LEU A 532 27.32 19.30 -23.56
C LEU A 532 28.65 18.93 -22.90
N GLN A 533 29.41 19.95 -22.47
CA GLN A 533 30.64 19.76 -21.72
C GLN A 533 30.34 19.55 -20.23
N PRO A 534 31.11 18.69 -19.54
CA PRO A 534 31.02 18.56 -18.08
C PRO A 534 31.24 19.90 -17.37
N LEU A 535 30.47 20.16 -16.33
CA LEU A 535 30.62 21.31 -15.46
C LEU A 535 31.31 20.91 -14.14
N PRO A 536 32.09 21.81 -13.52
CA PRO A 536 32.65 21.58 -12.19
C PRO A 536 31.57 21.34 -11.12
N ASP A 537 31.93 20.60 -10.07
CA ASP A 537 31.06 20.43 -8.90
C ASP A 537 30.65 21.78 -8.29
N GLY A 538 29.36 21.91 -7.93
CA GLY A 538 28.77 23.14 -7.42
C GLY A 538 28.08 24.03 -8.47
N GLU A 539 28.40 23.84 -9.76
CA GLU A 539 27.75 24.55 -10.88
C GLU A 539 26.41 23.92 -11.26
N TRP A 540 25.46 24.76 -11.67
CA TRP A 540 24.14 24.30 -12.10
C TRP A 540 24.16 23.87 -13.56
N GLY A 541 23.67 22.65 -13.84
CA GLY A 541 23.58 22.13 -15.19
C GLY A 541 22.58 20.98 -15.31
N GLU A 542 22.59 20.33 -16.47
CA GLU A 542 21.74 19.17 -16.77
C GLU A 542 22.35 17.90 -16.18
N MET A 543 21.53 17.14 -15.46
CA MET A 543 21.88 15.83 -14.92
C MET A 543 21.97 14.81 -16.05
N VAL A 544 23.08 14.08 -16.07
CA VAL A 544 23.35 12.96 -16.96
C VAL A 544 23.70 11.74 -16.11
N VAL A 545 23.13 10.58 -16.45
CA VAL A 545 23.31 9.36 -15.64
C VAL A 545 23.81 8.17 -16.45
N THR A 546 24.68 7.36 -15.84
CA THR A 546 25.17 6.09 -16.40
C THR A 546 24.99 4.98 -15.39
N SER A 547 24.28 3.91 -15.72
CA SER A 547 24.06 2.78 -14.80
C SER A 547 25.28 1.86 -14.73
N LEU A 548 25.62 1.34 -13.55
CA LEU A 548 26.84 0.56 -13.33
C LEU A 548 26.62 -0.96 -13.28
N CYS A 549 25.38 -1.41 -13.07
CA CYS A 549 25.09 -2.84 -12.92
C CYS A 549 23.67 -3.23 -13.36
N LYS A 550 23.00 -2.35 -14.12
CA LYS A 550 21.66 -2.62 -14.66
C LYS A 550 21.80 -3.58 -15.84
N GLU A 551 20.97 -4.61 -15.90
CA GLU A 551 21.08 -5.68 -16.90
C GLU A 551 20.14 -5.45 -18.08
N ALA A 552 18.84 -5.30 -17.86
CA ALA A 552 17.88 -5.41 -18.95
C ALA A 552 17.93 -4.23 -19.93
N ALA A 553 18.06 -3.01 -19.40
CA ALA A 553 18.13 -1.78 -20.18
C ALA A 553 19.10 -0.79 -19.51
N PRO A 554 20.42 -1.01 -19.65
CA PRO A 554 21.45 -0.14 -19.08
C PRO A 554 21.43 1.23 -19.77
N LEU A 555 21.90 2.26 -19.06
CA LEU A 555 22.02 3.62 -19.58
C LEU A 555 23.49 4.02 -19.68
N ILE A 556 23.89 4.54 -20.84
CA ILE A 556 25.17 5.24 -21.05
C ILE A 556 24.88 6.72 -21.24
N ARG A 557 25.37 7.56 -20.33
CA ARG A 557 25.26 9.02 -20.37
C ARG A 557 23.87 9.49 -20.81
N TYR A 558 22.84 9.01 -20.13
CA TYR A 558 21.47 9.38 -20.42
C TYR A 558 21.16 10.79 -19.93
N ARG A 559 20.74 11.66 -20.86
CA ARG A 559 20.31 13.03 -20.60
C ARG A 559 18.93 13.06 -19.95
N THR A 560 18.86 13.27 -18.62
CA THR A 560 17.58 13.24 -17.90
C THR A 560 16.72 14.48 -18.15
N ARG A 561 17.37 15.57 -18.60
CA ARG A 561 16.83 16.93 -18.71
C ARG A 561 16.60 17.61 -17.37
N ASP A 562 16.85 16.97 -16.23
CA ASP A 562 16.70 17.63 -14.92
C ASP A 562 17.87 18.57 -14.64
N ILE A 563 17.59 19.75 -14.08
CA ILE A 563 18.59 20.75 -13.70
C ILE A 563 18.92 20.63 -12.23
N THR A 564 20.18 20.32 -11.93
CA THR A 564 20.72 20.21 -10.58
C THR A 564 22.21 20.57 -10.55
N ARG A 565 22.86 20.35 -9.40
CA ARG A 565 24.31 20.47 -9.20
C ARG A 565 24.78 19.42 -8.21
N ILE A 566 26.01 18.92 -8.39
CA ILE A 566 26.69 18.11 -7.37
C ILE A 566 27.07 19.03 -6.21
N LEU A 567 26.88 18.55 -4.98
CA LEU A 567 27.28 19.26 -3.78
C LEU A 567 28.60 18.67 -3.25
N PRO A 568 29.70 19.43 -3.28
CA PRO A 568 30.98 18.94 -2.80
C PRO A 568 30.98 18.77 -1.27
N GLY A 569 31.94 17.98 -0.79
CA GLY A 569 32.17 17.74 0.63
C GLY A 569 31.22 16.72 1.27
N LEU A 570 31.48 16.42 2.53
CA LEU A 570 30.72 15.44 3.31
C LEU A 570 29.40 16.03 3.82
N CYS A 571 28.38 15.19 3.90
CA CYS A 571 27.11 15.58 4.51
C CYS A 571 27.22 15.59 6.05
N PRO A 572 26.60 16.56 6.75
CA PRO A 572 26.48 16.51 8.20
C PRO A 572 25.81 15.25 8.77
N CYS A 573 25.04 14.51 7.97
CA CYS A 573 24.43 13.25 8.39
C CYS A 573 25.44 12.08 8.52
N GLY A 574 26.69 12.28 8.08
CA GLY A 574 27.75 11.27 8.12
C GLY A 574 27.70 10.22 7.00
N ASN A 575 26.72 10.27 6.10
CA ASN A 575 26.67 9.37 4.95
C ASN A 575 27.74 9.73 3.92
N PRO A 576 28.60 8.78 3.51
CA PRO A 576 29.71 9.04 2.58
C PRO A 576 29.27 9.14 1.12
N LEU A 577 28.03 8.77 0.79
CA LEU A 577 27.54 8.77 -0.57
C LEU A 577 27.35 10.20 -1.12
N PRO A 578 27.62 10.39 -2.41
CA PRO A 578 27.56 11.69 -3.05
C PRO A 578 26.15 12.27 -3.06
N ARG A 579 26.09 13.59 -3.29
CA ARG A 579 24.87 14.37 -3.17
C ARG A 579 24.69 15.29 -4.34
N HIS A 580 23.43 15.51 -4.70
CA HIS A 580 23.06 16.61 -5.57
C HIS A 580 22.04 17.52 -4.88
N SER A 581 21.94 18.76 -5.35
CA SER A 581 20.91 19.69 -4.94
C SER A 581 19.52 19.16 -5.31
N ARG A 582 18.47 19.64 -4.66
CA ARG A 582 17.09 19.37 -5.15
C ARG A 582 16.95 19.85 -6.59
N ILE A 583 16.14 19.14 -7.37
CA ILE A 583 15.93 19.42 -8.80
C ILE A 583 15.28 20.78 -8.94
N LYS A 584 15.99 21.72 -9.59
CA LYS A 584 15.50 23.08 -9.81
C LYS A 584 14.43 23.10 -10.89
N GLY A 585 14.55 22.30 -11.94
CA GLY A 585 13.61 22.29 -13.05
C GLY A 585 14.10 21.33 -14.13
N ARG A 586 13.59 21.48 -15.35
CA ARG A 586 14.07 20.71 -16.49
C ARG A 586 14.49 21.62 -17.65
N SER A 587 15.49 21.20 -18.42
CA SER A 587 15.99 21.91 -19.61
C SER A 587 15.01 21.85 -20.79
N ASP A 588 14.07 20.90 -20.78
CA ASP A 588 13.00 20.77 -21.78
C ASP A 588 11.67 21.43 -21.36
N ASP A 589 11.45 21.67 -20.06
CA ASP A 589 10.27 22.37 -19.52
C ASP A 589 10.44 23.91 -19.49
N THR A 590 11.48 24.46 -20.15
CA THR A 590 11.66 25.91 -20.22
C THR A 590 10.56 26.55 -21.04
N ILE A 591 9.82 27.46 -20.43
CA ILE A 591 8.91 28.34 -21.15
C ILE A 591 9.77 29.41 -21.84
N LYS A 592 9.77 29.41 -23.17
CA LYS A 592 10.28 30.55 -23.94
C LYS A 592 9.21 31.64 -23.95
N PHE A 593 9.45 32.77 -23.29
CA PHE A 593 8.53 33.91 -23.28
C PHE A 593 9.29 35.18 -23.60
N ARG A 594 8.96 35.82 -24.73
CA ARG A 594 9.61 37.06 -25.23
C ARG A 594 11.15 36.99 -25.24
N GLY A 595 11.69 35.85 -25.68
CA GLY A 595 13.14 35.63 -25.79
C GLY A 595 13.85 35.24 -24.48
N VAL A 596 13.13 35.16 -23.36
CA VAL A 596 13.66 34.69 -22.07
C VAL A 596 13.24 33.25 -21.81
N ASN A 597 14.19 32.42 -21.37
CA ASN A 597 13.91 31.06 -20.89
C ASN A 597 13.48 31.13 -19.42
N ILE A 598 12.21 30.85 -19.17
CA ILE A 598 11.62 30.87 -17.85
C ILE A 598 11.42 29.44 -17.40
N TYR A 599 12.05 29.09 -16.28
CA TYR A 599 11.74 27.86 -15.57
C TYR A 599 10.52 28.12 -14.69
N PRO A 600 9.46 27.29 -14.73
CA PRO A 600 8.30 27.50 -13.85
C PRO A 600 8.67 27.51 -12.35
N SER A 601 9.76 26.83 -11.95
CA SER A 601 10.28 26.88 -10.57
C SER A 601 10.82 28.23 -10.14
N SER A 602 11.27 29.06 -11.08
CA SER A 602 11.67 30.42 -10.74
C SER A 602 10.46 31.23 -10.27
N ILE A 603 9.27 30.97 -10.84
CA ILE A 603 8.00 31.56 -10.38
C ILE A 603 7.66 31.05 -8.98
N ASP A 604 7.75 29.74 -8.71
CA ASP A 604 7.59 29.19 -7.34
C ASP A 604 8.45 29.93 -6.30
N GLY A 605 9.74 30.13 -6.62
CA GLY A 605 10.68 30.83 -5.76
C GLY A 605 10.25 32.27 -5.47
N ILE A 606 9.79 32.99 -6.50
CA ILE A 606 9.32 34.37 -6.38
C ILE A 606 8.04 34.44 -5.54
N LEU A 607 7.05 33.59 -5.83
CA LEU A 607 5.78 33.56 -5.10
C LEU A 607 6.00 33.30 -3.61
N SER A 608 6.95 32.42 -3.26
CA SER A 608 7.29 32.11 -1.87
C SER A 608 7.91 33.27 -1.09
N GLN A 609 8.39 34.32 -1.78
CA GLN A 609 8.99 35.51 -1.16
C GLN A 609 7.97 36.63 -0.90
N VAL A 610 6.72 36.51 -1.37
CA VAL A 610 5.68 37.55 -1.25
C VAL A 610 4.67 37.17 -0.16
N PRO A 611 4.71 37.79 1.04
CA PRO A 611 3.84 37.42 2.15
C PRO A 611 2.37 37.76 1.86
N GLY A 612 1.55 36.72 1.72
CA GLY A 612 0.12 36.82 1.40
C GLY A 612 -0.29 36.02 0.17
N LEU A 613 0.66 35.46 -0.58
CA LEU A 613 0.40 34.51 -1.65
C LEU A 613 0.53 33.05 -1.17
N GLY A 614 -0.30 32.19 -1.76
CA GLY A 614 -0.26 30.74 -1.60
C GLY A 614 0.79 30.09 -2.50
N SER A 615 1.00 28.79 -2.32
CA SER A 615 1.97 27.99 -3.10
C SER A 615 1.41 27.45 -4.42
N GLU A 616 0.11 27.58 -4.66
CA GLU A 616 -0.55 27.03 -5.84
C GLU A 616 -0.82 28.11 -6.88
N TYR A 617 -0.43 27.79 -8.12
CA TYR A 617 -0.51 28.69 -9.26
C TYR A 617 -0.62 27.94 -10.59
N GLN A 618 -1.06 28.66 -11.61
CA GLN A 618 -1.06 28.22 -13.00
C GLN A 618 -0.45 29.30 -13.89
N ILE A 619 0.35 28.88 -14.86
CA ILE A 619 0.89 29.72 -15.93
C ILE A 619 0.03 29.49 -17.18
N HIS A 620 -0.63 30.54 -17.63
CA HIS A 620 -1.41 30.55 -18.86
C HIS A 620 -0.68 31.42 -19.88
N LEU A 621 -0.26 30.80 -20.98
CA LEU A 621 0.43 31.47 -22.08
C LEU A 621 -0.54 31.56 -23.24
N THR A 622 -0.76 32.77 -23.73
CA THR A 622 -1.63 33.06 -24.86
C THR A 622 -0.92 33.98 -25.84
N ARG A 623 -1.44 34.05 -27.07
CA ARG A 623 -0.98 35.01 -28.07
C ARG A 623 -2.15 35.90 -28.44
N ASP A 624 -1.95 37.22 -28.36
CA ASP A 624 -3.00 38.17 -28.74
C ASP A 624 -3.18 38.21 -30.27
N SER A 625 -4.25 38.87 -30.74
CA SER A 625 -4.57 39.01 -32.16
C SER A 625 -3.51 39.78 -32.96
N ALA A 626 -2.60 40.49 -32.29
CA ALA A 626 -1.46 41.19 -32.87
C ALA A 626 -0.16 40.35 -32.84
N GLY A 627 -0.25 39.08 -32.45
CA GLY A 627 0.89 38.15 -32.42
C GLY A 627 1.81 38.29 -31.22
N ARG A 628 1.45 39.09 -30.20
CA ARG A 628 2.26 39.28 -28.99
C ARG A 628 1.95 38.21 -27.97
N ASP A 629 3.02 37.61 -27.43
CA ASP A 629 2.92 36.64 -26.35
C ASP A 629 2.51 37.34 -25.04
N HIS A 630 1.55 36.73 -24.36
CA HIS A 630 1.00 37.14 -23.08
C HIS A 630 1.14 36.01 -22.04
N MET A 631 1.49 36.37 -20.81
CA MET A 631 1.64 35.42 -19.70
C MET A 631 0.76 35.89 -18.55
N LEU A 632 -0.23 35.07 -18.20
CA LEU A 632 -1.09 35.24 -17.05
C LEU A 632 -0.71 34.22 -15.98
N LEU A 633 -0.39 34.68 -14.78
CA LEU A 633 -0.22 33.83 -13.61
C LEU A 633 -1.45 33.94 -12.73
N ARG A 634 -2.18 32.83 -12.62
CA ARG A 634 -3.27 32.70 -11.65
C ARG A 634 -2.67 32.15 -10.37
N VAL A 635 -2.76 32.89 -9.27
CA VAL A 635 -2.09 32.55 -8.01
C VAL A 635 -3.11 32.58 -6.88
N GLU A 636 -3.10 31.57 -6.01
CA GLU A 636 -3.96 31.62 -4.82
C GLU A 636 -3.48 32.64 -3.80
N ARG A 637 -4.42 33.27 -3.10
CA ARG A 637 -4.13 33.97 -1.85
C ARG A 637 -3.74 32.97 -0.76
N ALA A 638 -2.90 33.40 0.19
CA ALA A 638 -2.66 32.63 1.40
C ALA A 638 -3.94 32.49 2.23
N GLN A 639 -3.99 31.47 3.09
CA GLN A 639 -5.14 31.25 3.97
C GLN A 639 -5.40 32.47 4.86
N GLY A 640 -6.65 32.91 4.93
CA GLY A 640 -7.04 34.09 5.72
C GLY A 640 -6.76 35.44 5.05
N VAL A 641 -6.17 35.47 3.86
CA VAL A 641 -5.96 36.71 3.10
C VAL A 641 -7.17 37.02 2.22
N GLY A 642 -7.83 38.15 2.50
CA GLY A 642 -8.98 38.63 1.73
C GLY A 642 -8.58 39.43 0.48
N SER A 643 -9.52 39.59 -0.45
CA SER A 643 -9.31 40.23 -1.76
C SER A 643 -8.94 41.72 -1.69
N GLN A 644 -9.11 42.36 -0.53
CA GLN A 644 -8.70 43.75 -0.31
C GLN A 644 -7.18 43.97 -0.47
N ARG A 645 -6.37 42.91 -0.33
CA ARG A 645 -4.91 42.98 -0.53
C ARG A 645 -4.48 42.65 -1.97
N ASP A 646 -5.42 42.37 -2.87
CA ASP A 646 -5.07 41.87 -4.21
C ASP A 646 -4.24 42.89 -5.00
N ALA A 647 -4.57 44.18 -4.93
CA ALA A 647 -3.82 45.21 -5.65
C ALA A 647 -2.37 45.34 -5.16
N GLU A 648 -2.16 45.29 -3.84
CA GLU A 648 -0.85 45.31 -3.19
C GLU A 648 -0.02 44.08 -3.59
N LEU A 649 -0.60 42.89 -3.47
CA LEU A 649 0.06 41.62 -3.74
C LEU A 649 0.38 41.43 -5.23
N CYS A 650 -0.52 41.85 -6.12
CA CYS A 650 -0.25 41.89 -7.55
C CYS A 650 0.90 42.85 -7.89
N HIS A 651 0.95 44.02 -7.26
CA HIS A 651 2.03 44.96 -7.48
C HIS A 651 3.38 44.40 -7.04
N GLU A 652 3.47 43.88 -5.81
CA GLU A 652 4.72 43.32 -5.26
C GLU A 652 5.19 42.10 -6.06
N CYS A 653 4.29 41.15 -6.34
CA CYS A 653 4.64 39.95 -7.10
C CYS A 653 5.04 40.28 -8.54
N GLY A 654 4.31 41.19 -9.21
CA GLY A 654 4.66 41.66 -10.54
C GLY A 654 6.04 42.33 -10.58
N HIS A 655 6.37 43.11 -9.54
CA HIS A 655 7.68 43.71 -9.38
C HIS A 655 8.78 42.65 -9.20
N GLN A 656 8.58 41.64 -8.35
CA GLN A 656 9.56 40.55 -8.15
C GLN A 656 9.76 39.70 -9.41
N ILE A 657 8.68 39.42 -10.15
CA ILE A 657 8.73 38.71 -11.43
C ILE A 657 9.57 39.50 -12.44
N LYS A 658 9.30 40.80 -12.59
CA LYS A 658 10.07 41.64 -13.51
C LYS A 658 11.54 41.73 -13.11
N LYS A 659 11.83 41.84 -11.81
CA LYS A 659 13.18 41.94 -11.27
C LYS A 659 13.99 40.65 -11.47
N GLN A 660 13.38 39.49 -11.22
CA GLN A 660 14.10 38.21 -11.20
C GLN A 660 14.06 37.46 -12.54
N LEU A 661 12.98 37.60 -13.32
CA LEU A 661 12.79 36.92 -14.61
C LEU A 661 13.00 37.83 -15.82
N LEU A 662 13.15 39.14 -15.61
CA LEU A 662 13.33 40.14 -16.68
C LEU A 662 12.16 40.20 -17.69
N VAL A 663 10.99 39.68 -17.30
CA VAL A 663 9.74 39.73 -18.09
C VAL A 663 8.59 40.21 -17.21
N SER A 664 7.54 40.76 -17.83
CA SER A 664 6.29 41.07 -17.13
C SER A 664 5.29 39.92 -17.27
N ALA A 665 4.57 39.64 -16.19
CA ALA A 665 3.42 38.73 -16.17
C ALA A 665 2.21 39.49 -15.64
N ASP A 666 1.03 39.19 -16.20
CA ASP A 666 -0.23 39.60 -15.60
C ASP A 666 -0.55 38.66 -14.44
N LEU A 667 -1.12 39.21 -13.36
CA LEU A 667 -1.44 38.46 -12.16
C LEU A 667 -2.95 38.48 -11.90
N GLU A 668 -3.51 37.30 -11.69
CA GLU A 668 -4.88 37.13 -11.22
C GLU A 668 -4.83 36.38 -9.88
N LEU A 669 -5.18 37.07 -8.79
CA LEU A 669 -5.28 36.44 -7.49
C LEU A 669 -6.65 35.79 -7.32
N VAL A 670 -6.65 34.51 -7.02
CA VAL A 670 -7.85 33.72 -6.79
C VAL A 670 -7.97 33.33 -5.33
N ALA A 671 -9.17 32.93 -4.90
CA ALA A 671 -9.40 32.56 -3.51
C ALA A 671 -8.51 31.37 -3.08
N TYR A 672 -8.22 31.30 -1.79
CA TYR A 672 -7.51 30.17 -1.20
C TYR A 672 -8.21 28.84 -1.55
N ALA A 673 -7.45 27.85 -1.99
CA ALA A 673 -7.94 26.51 -2.39
C ALA A 673 -8.98 26.52 -3.54
N SER A 674 -8.94 27.53 -4.42
CA SER A 674 -9.82 27.60 -5.60
C SER A 674 -9.22 27.03 -6.88
N LEU A 675 -7.90 26.89 -6.97
CA LEU A 675 -7.25 26.22 -8.09
C LEU A 675 -7.35 24.70 -7.93
N PRO A 676 -7.60 23.96 -9.02
CA PRO A 676 -7.78 22.52 -8.96
C PRO A 676 -6.54 21.84 -8.38
N ARG A 677 -6.74 21.05 -7.33
CA ARG A 677 -5.73 20.12 -6.83
C ARG A 677 -5.77 18.84 -7.65
N SER A 678 -4.61 18.24 -7.87
CA SER A 678 -4.50 16.99 -8.61
C SER A 678 -4.29 15.82 -7.64
N GLU A 679 -5.00 14.72 -7.87
CA GLU A 679 -4.69 13.41 -7.26
C GLU A 679 -3.46 12.74 -7.92
N ARG A 680 -2.87 13.41 -8.92
CA ARG A 680 -1.70 13.00 -9.71
C ARG A 680 -0.73 14.19 -9.82
N LYS A 681 0.19 14.15 -10.79
CA LYS A 681 1.05 15.29 -11.14
C LYS A 681 0.21 16.50 -11.54
N SER A 682 0.50 17.67 -10.99
CA SER A 682 -0.22 18.91 -11.32
C SER A 682 0.28 19.50 -12.64
N GLN A 683 -0.65 19.82 -13.56
CA GLN A 683 -0.32 20.61 -14.76
C GLN A 683 -0.27 22.09 -14.38
N ARG A 684 0.93 22.68 -14.42
CA ARG A 684 1.17 24.09 -14.06
C ARG A 684 1.26 25.04 -15.24
N VAL A 685 1.45 24.52 -16.46
CA VAL A 685 1.62 25.32 -17.67
C VAL A 685 0.54 24.95 -18.69
N PHE A 686 -0.21 25.96 -19.10
CA PHE A 686 -1.25 25.90 -20.13
C PHE A 686 -0.79 26.82 -21.26
N ASP A 687 -0.16 26.24 -22.28
CA ASP A 687 0.37 27.00 -23.41
C ASP A 687 -0.58 26.91 -24.60
N ASN A 688 -1.38 27.95 -24.78
CA ASN A 688 -2.35 28.08 -25.87
C ASN A 688 -1.80 28.94 -27.03
N ARG A 689 -0.49 29.23 -27.06
CA ARG A 689 0.15 29.99 -28.16
C ARG A 689 0.33 29.16 -29.43
N ILE A 690 0.31 27.83 -29.28
CA ILE A 690 0.47 26.87 -30.37
C ILE A 690 -0.89 26.16 -30.52
N GLN A 691 -1.63 26.53 -31.56
CA GLN A 691 -2.91 25.92 -31.96
C GLN A 691 -2.75 25.09 -33.25
N ASP A 692 -1.63 24.41 -33.41
CA ASP A 692 -1.50 23.43 -34.49
C ASP A 692 -2.07 22.09 -34.01
N GLU A 693 -2.92 21.46 -34.83
CA GLU A 693 -3.32 20.07 -34.63
C GLU A 693 -2.05 19.21 -34.68
N ILE A 694 -1.75 18.54 -33.56
CA ILE A 694 -0.69 17.52 -33.53
C ILE A 694 -1.23 16.31 -34.31
N VAL A 695 -0.72 16.10 -35.53
CA VAL A 695 -0.82 14.83 -36.28
C VAL A 695 -0.03 13.74 -35.58
#